data_AF-A0A842IU93-F1
#
_entry.id   AF-A0A842IU93-F1
#
_cell.length_a   1.000
_cell.length_b   1.000
_cell.length_c   1.000
_cell.angle_alpha   90.00
_cell.angle_beta   90.00
_cell.angle_gamma   90.00
#
_symmetry.space_group_name_H-M   'P 1'
#
loop_
_entity.id
_entity.type
_entity.pdbx_description
1 polymer ?
#
loop_
_entity_poly.entity_id
_entity_poly.type
_entity_poly.pdbx_seq_one_letter_code
_entity_poly.pdbx_strand_id
1 'polypeptide(L)'
;MKQLLLLVLCFFALANSQAQIVNIPDANFKAKLLEASSSNQIAEILNYGYDVIDYNYDGEIQVYEAEEVISLNLNFSEISDLTGIEAFINLEKLECRQNQISVLDLSQNTQLVELDMLWNNISNFNFSSLVDLEILSVGDPLIDIDLSQNLQLKNLYLASSSINSLDISNNVSLEMLRIIAPLISTLDLASNINLISLGLSNLNSLNSIDISHNTNLQVFDSSDVIFTSVDLSQNLNLVTFRCINGQLTALDLTNNALLEHVRCDNNFLTEIDISQNPLLQLLDITNNQITSLDASGNLAINSLRLNNNLISEIDVSQNQELYSLEVANNQLVSVDLSNNFLINFANISSNESLVYVNIKNGNIDELVQIFNNPNLETVCIDSNELSNGGVAIGPSVVPLSEYCTFIPGGDYNIISGYIIFDSDDNGCDTNDLSYPNLRLDISDGMDSGITFSNNAGEYTFYTNEGTYDIIPNIENPSWFSVSPSNVQIPFIDLNNTVNQDFCITPNGTHNDLEIVIVPIVAAQPGFDASYQIVYKNKGNQVLSGSVDFTYNDSVLDLISTSAVPDIQTPGNMSWNYADLNPFERRTIDVVFNVNSPMETPAVNIDDVLDFTAVINPISGDEIPNDNTFRLEQVVIGSYDPNDITCLESGTVAPEKIGEYLHYNIRFENTGTAPTSFVVVKDIIDGTKFDLSSFQVMHSSHDMATRITNSTVEFLFETLSLGPNEMGNIVFKIKTLDTLSVGDSVAQQAEIFFDFNFPIETNNAETSFQLLSIEDTRSTDSFVIFPNPSKDRVTIEANSTIESITLYDVQGRELSSISVNALIHLLDISNYRSGIYFLEVSSLSGNRLTQQLIKK
;
A
#
# COMPACT_ATOMS: atom_id res chain seq x y z
N MET A 1 62.10 70.97 -53.83
CA MET A 1 62.77 69.69 -54.19
C MET A 1 63.04 68.79 -52.97
N LYS A 2 63.59 69.28 -51.85
CA LYS A 2 63.87 68.43 -50.67
C LYS A 2 62.62 67.85 -49.97
N GLN A 3 61.49 68.57 -49.93
CA GLN A 3 60.24 68.05 -49.37
C GLN A 3 59.55 67.01 -50.27
N LEU A 4 59.67 67.13 -51.60
CA LEU A 4 59.14 66.13 -52.54
C LEU A 4 59.96 64.83 -52.50
N LEU A 5 61.28 64.94 -52.31
CA LEU A 5 62.15 63.77 -52.16
C LEU A 5 61.91 63.03 -50.85
N LEU A 6 61.61 63.74 -49.74
CA LEU A 6 61.25 63.13 -48.47
C LEU A 6 59.87 62.44 -48.53
N LEU A 7 58.90 63.06 -49.23
CA LEU A 7 57.57 62.46 -49.42
C LEU A 7 57.66 61.21 -50.32
N VAL A 8 58.50 61.21 -51.35
CA VAL A 8 58.77 60.04 -52.20
C VAL A 8 59.58 58.97 -51.45
N LEU A 9 60.55 59.33 -50.61
CA LEU A 9 61.26 58.36 -49.76
C LEU A 9 60.37 57.76 -48.67
N CYS A 10 59.45 58.53 -48.08
CA CYS A 10 58.42 58.00 -47.18
C CYS A 10 57.40 57.13 -47.95
N PHE A 11 57.04 57.48 -49.19
CA PHE A 11 56.18 56.66 -50.04
C PHE A 11 56.85 55.34 -50.46
N PHE A 12 58.17 55.34 -50.71
CA PHE A 12 58.94 54.13 -51.00
C PHE A 12 59.28 53.29 -49.75
N ALA A 13 59.35 53.92 -48.57
CA ALA A 13 59.45 53.21 -47.29
C ALA A 13 58.11 52.56 -46.90
N LEU A 14 56.97 53.19 -47.22
CA LEU A 14 55.62 52.64 -47.02
C LEU A 14 55.21 51.64 -48.12
N ALA A 15 55.76 51.75 -49.33
CA ALA A 15 55.48 50.78 -50.42
C ALA A 15 56.30 49.48 -50.31
N ASN A 16 57.22 49.37 -49.34
CA ASN A 16 58.00 48.15 -49.08
C ASN A 16 57.70 47.50 -47.71
N SER A 17 56.71 47.99 -46.95
CA SER A 17 56.15 47.23 -45.83
C SER A 17 55.09 46.27 -46.37
N GLN A 18 55.52 45.20 -47.05
CA GLN A 18 54.66 44.02 -47.14
C GLN A 18 54.49 43.53 -45.70
N ALA A 19 53.25 43.41 -45.22
CA ALA A 19 52.98 42.79 -43.94
C ALA A 19 53.62 41.39 -43.95
N GLN A 20 54.35 41.04 -42.90
CA GLN A 20 55.02 39.75 -42.84
C GLN A 20 53.96 38.65 -42.72
N ILE A 21 53.90 37.78 -43.71
CA ILE A 21 52.99 36.62 -43.71
C ILE A 21 53.55 35.56 -42.77
N VAL A 22 52.70 34.97 -41.93
CA VAL A 22 53.03 33.85 -41.06
C VAL A 22 53.23 32.60 -41.92
N ASN A 23 54.33 31.87 -41.71
CA ASN A 23 54.59 30.64 -42.45
C ASN A 23 53.79 29.48 -41.83
N ILE A 24 52.69 29.09 -42.50
CA ILE A 24 51.80 28.02 -42.04
C ILE A 24 51.81 26.88 -43.07
N PRO A 25 52.70 25.88 -42.94
CA PRO A 25 52.89 24.82 -43.93
C PRO A 25 51.78 23.76 -43.92
N ASP A 26 51.13 23.52 -42.78
CA ASP A 26 50.02 22.58 -42.66
C ASP A 26 48.73 23.19 -43.21
N ALA A 27 48.16 22.54 -44.23
CA ALA A 27 46.97 23.03 -44.91
C ALA A 27 45.72 22.98 -44.03
N ASN A 28 45.62 22.01 -43.12
CA ASN A 28 44.51 21.90 -42.17
C ASN A 28 44.60 22.99 -41.12
N PHE A 29 45.81 23.29 -40.62
CA PHE A 29 46.01 24.39 -39.69
C PHE A 29 45.66 25.74 -40.34
N LYS A 30 46.17 26.00 -41.55
CA LYS A 30 45.82 27.23 -42.29
C LYS A 30 44.32 27.32 -42.57
N ALA A 31 43.70 26.24 -43.02
CA ALA A 31 42.26 26.21 -43.30
C ALA A 31 41.45 26.48 -42.02
N LYS A 32 41.87 25.95 -40.87
CA LYS A 32 41.19 26.15 -39.60
C LYS A 32 41.25 27.61 -39.15
N LEU A 33 42.40 28.26 -39.28
CA LEU A 33 42.55 29.69 -38.97
C LEU A 33 41.70 30.57 -39.89
N LEU A 34 41.61 30.25 -41.18
CA LEU A 34 40.78 30.98 -42.15
C LEU A 34 39.27 30.69 -41.98
N GLU A 35 38.91 29.61 -41.29
CA GLU A 35 37.52 29.31 -40.92
C GLU A 35 37.03 30.19 -39.76
N ALA A 36 37.94 30.76 -38.97
CA ALA A 36 37.57 31.60 -37.83
C ALA A 36 36.61 32.71 -38.23
N SER A 37 35.55 32.88 -37.45
CA SER A 37 34.54 33.91 -37.69
C SER A 37 33.77 34.21 -36.41
N SER A 38 33.05 35.32 -36.38
CA SER A 38 32.15 35.67 -35.27
C SER A 38 30.97 34.71 -35.08
N SER A 39 30.81 33.72 -35.95
CA SER A 39 29.78 32.67 -35.85
C SER A 39 30.30 31.34 -35.28
N ASN A 40 31.61 31.21 -35.04
CA ASN A 40 32.22 30.03 -34.46
C ASN A 40 33.17 30.39 -33.30
N GLN A 41 33.62 29.37 -32.57
CA GLN A 41 34.49 29.55 -31.39
C GLN A 41 35.95 29.20 -31.71
N ILE A 42 36.40 29.45 -32.94
CA ILE A 42 37.75 29.05 -33.37
C ILE A 42 38.80 30.03 -32.86
N ALA A 43 38.55 31.33 -32.93
CA ALA A 43 39.52 32.34 -32.52
C ALA A 43 38.84 33.50 -31.79
N GLU A 44 39.37 33.88 -30.63
CA GLU A 44 38.99 35.10 -29.93
C GLU A 44 40.06 36.17 -30.14
N ILE A 45 39.63 37.36 -30.55
CA ILE A 45 40.48 38.50 -30.85
C ILE A 45 40.35 39.54 -29.72
N LEU A 46 41.49 40.09 -29.29
CA LEU A 46 41.56 41.07 -28.23
C LEU A 46 40.61 42.26 -28.49
N ASN A 47 39.71 42.54 -27.54
CA ASN A 47 38.67 43.58 -27.62
C ASN A 47 37.52 43.35 -28.63
N TYR A 48 37.55 42.30 -29.45
CA TYR A 48 36.52 42.03 -30.47
C TYR A 48 35.73 40.74 -30.21
N GLY A 49 36.19 39.89 -29.29
CA GLY A 49 35.56 38.59 -29.02
C GLY A 49 35.83 37.61 -30.16
N TYR A 50 34.97 36.61 -30.36
CA TYR A 50 35.13 35.68 -31.48
C TYR A 50 34.96 36.40 -32.81
N ASP A 51 35.97 36.31 -33.70
CA ASP A 51 35.92 36.95 -35.01
C ASP A 51 36.88 36.30 -36.03
N VAL A 52 36.90 36.83 -37.26
CA VAL A 52 37.85 36.45 -38.31
C VAL A 52 39.28 36.85 -37.94
N ILE A 53 40.26 36.00 -38.28
CA ILE A 53 41.70 36.32 -38.14
C ILE A 53 42.20 37.07 -39.38
N ASP A 54 41.86 36.59 -40.58
CA ASP A 54 42.19 37.24 -41.86
C ASP A 54 41.29 38.47 -42.08
N TYR A 55 41.71 39.61 -41.53
CA TYR A 55 40.95 40.86 -41.55
C TYR A 55 40.97 41.55 -42.92
N ASN A 56 42.03 41.31 -43.70
CA ASN A 56 42.18 41.91 -45.02
C ASN A 56 41.59 41.05 -46.16
N TYR A 57 41.16 39.81 -45.83
CA TYR A 57 40.56 38.81 -46.71
C TYR A 57 41.44 38.44 -47.92
N ASP A 58 42.76 38.44 -47.73
CA ASP A 58 43.72 38.06 -48.78
C ASP A 58 44.05 36.56 -48.80
N GLY A 59 43.51 35.79 -47.84
CA GLY A 59 43.69 34.35 -47.73
C GLY A 59 45.02 33.94 -47.08
N GLU A 60 45.78 34.89 -46.55
CA GLU A 60 47.01 34.68 -45.79
C GLU A 60 46.86 35.25 -44.38
N ILE A 61 47.50 34.63 -43.38
CA ILE A 61 47.55 35.19 -42.02
C ILE A 61 48.83 36.02 -41.90
N GLN A 62 48.69 37.28 -41.51
CA GLN A 62 49.83 38.17 -41.26
C GLN A 62 50.19 38.21 -39.78
N VAL A 63 51.46 38.53 -39.49
CA VAL A 63 51.98 38.56 -38.11
C VAL A 63 51.14 39.48 -37.22
N TYR A 64 50.77 40.67 -37.70
CA TYR A 64 49.93 41.60 -36.92
C TYR A 64 48.50 41.09 -36.70
N GLU A 65 47.98 40.20 -37.55
CA GLU A 65 46.67 39.57 -37.34
C GLU A 65 46.78 38.46 -36.29
N ALA A 66 47.83 37.66 -36.36
CA ALA A 66 48.13 36.64 -35.35
C ALA A 66 48.41 37.23 -33.96
N GLU A 67 49.05 38.40 -33.89
CA GLU A 67 49.32 39.13 -32.64
C GLU A 67 48.04 39.58 -31.91
N GLU A 68 46.91 39.76 -32.58
CA GLU A 68 45.66 40.20 -31.93
C GLU A 68 44.84 39.03 -31.35
N VAL A 69 45.20 37.78 -31.67
CA VAL A 69 44.48 36.57 -31.24
C VAL A 69 44.88 36.18 -29.83
N ILE A 70 43.90 36.02 -28.94
CA ILE A 70 44.09 35.64 -27.53
C ILE A 70 43.60 34.24 -27.20
N SER A 71 42.70 33.65 -28.00
CA SER A 71 42.26 32.26 -27.84
C SER A 71 42.20 31.55 -29.17
N LEU A 72 42.62 30.29 -29.21
CA LEU A 72 42.49 29.40 -30.38
C LEU A 72 41.93 28.03 -29.98
N ASN A 73 40.88 27.61 -30.67
CA ASN A 73 40.33 26.27 -30.64
C ASN A 73 40.56 25.56 -31.99
N LEU A 74 41.52 24.65 -31.97
CA LEU A 74 42.00 23.84 -33.07
C LEU A 74 41.62 22.37 -32.91
N ASN A 75 40.66 22.06 -32.02
CA ASN A 75 40.29 20.69 -31.70
C ASN A 75 39.76 19.95 -32.94
N PHE A 76 39.97 18.62 -33.01
CA PHE A 76 39.38 17.74 -34.02
C PHE A 76 39.62 18.18 -35.48
N SER A 77 40.79 18.75 -35.78
CA SER A 77 41.05 19.42 -37.06
C SER A 77 42.03 18.67 -37.96
N GLU A 78 42.42 17.44 -37.59
CA GLU A 78 43.40 16.62 -38.33
C GLU A 78 44.73 17.36 -38.60
N ILE A 79 45.13 18.27 -37.69
CA ILE A 79 46.35 19.07 -37.82
C ILE A 79 47.56 18.19 -37.44
N SER A 80 48.62 18.26 -38.23
CA SER A 80 49.85 17.48 -38.01
C SER A 80 51.05 18.34 -37.64
N ASP A 81 51.07 19.60 -38.06
CA ASP A 81 52.14 20.56 -37.84
C ASP A 81 51.56 21.96 -37.49
N LEU A 82 51.94 22.48 -36.31
CA LEU A 82 51.54 23.80 -35.83
C LEU A 82 52.57 24.90 -36.10
N THR A 83 53.56 24.67 -36.97
CA THR A 83 54.48 25.72 -37.43
C THR A 83 53.69 26.96 -37.88
N GLY A 84 54.07 28.13 -37.37
CA GLY A 84 53.34 29.39 -37.51
C GLY A 84 52.66 29.85 -36.22
N ILE A 85 52.42 28.94 -35.26
CA ILE A 85 51.82 29.27 -33.94
C ILE A 85 52.69 30.25 -33.14
N GLU A 86 54.00 30.30 -33.40
CA GLU A 86 54.94 31.21 -32.76
C GLU A 86 54.67 32.70 -33.05
N ALA A 87 53.86 33.01 -34.07
CA ALA A 87 53.43 34.38 -34.37
C ALA A 87 52.29 34.88 -33.47
N PHE A 88 51.60 33.98 -32.76
CA PHE A 88 50.46 34.28 -31.89
C PHE A 88 50.94 34.63 -30.47
N ILE A 89 51.71 35.71 -30.33
CA ILE A 89 52.46 36.04 -29.09
C ILE A 89 51.58 36.45 -27.90
N ASN A 90 50.33 36.85 -28.16
CA ASN A 90 49.34 37.23 -27.14
C ASN A 90 48.32 36.11 -26.84
N LEU A 91 48.60 34.88 -27.29
CA LEU A 91 47.72 33.75 -27.06
C LEU A 91 47.69 33.36 -25.57
N GLU A 92 46.51 33.48 -24.97
CA GLU A 92 46.22 33.11 -23.57
C GLU A 92 45.61 31.71 -23.46
N LYS A 93 44.89 31.25 -24.48
CA LYS A 93 44.25 29.92 -24.50
C LYS A 93 44.51 29.18 -25.81
N LEU A 94 44.99 27.94 -25.71
CA LEU A 94 45.16 27.04 -26.86
C LEU A 94 44.54 25.67 -26.58
N GLU A 95 43.54 25.31 -27.38
CA GLU A 95 42.96 23.97 -27.39
C GLU A 95 43.30 23.30 -28.72
N CYS A 96 44.10 22.24 -28.70
CA CYS A 96 44.51 21.50 -29.89
C CYS A 96 44.30 19.99 -29.74
N ARG A 97 43.31 19.58 -28.94
CA ARG A 97 43.02 18.18 -28.65
C ARG A 97 42.53 17.40 -29.86
N GLN A 98 42.79 16.09 -29.86
CA GLN A 98 42.39 15.17 -30.93
C GLN A 98 42.90 15.61 -32.30
N ASN A 99 44.22 15.75 -32.41
CA ASN A 99 44.94 16.04 -33.64
C ASN A 99 46.08 15.02 -33.84
N GLN A 100 46.95 15.25 -34.81
CA GLN A 100 48.06 14.37 -35.16
C GLN A 100 49.42 15.03 -34.89
N ILE A 101 49.45 16.07 -34.05
CA ILE A 101 50.62 16.90 -33.78
C ILE A 101 51.70 16.04 -33.12
N SER A 102 52.91 16.05 -33.67
CA SER A 102 54.04 15.25 -33.14
C SER A 102 55.17 16.10 -32.57
N VAL A 103 55.28 17.35 -33.01
CA VAL A 103 56.22 18.36 -32.53
C VAL A 103 55.43 19.63 -32.29
N LEU A 104 55.59 20.19 -31.10
CA LEU A 104 54.92 21.43 -30.70
C LEU A 104 55.95 22.31 -29.99
N ASP A 105 56.13 23.53 -30.49
CA ASP A 105 56.97 24.56 -29.89
C ASP A 105 56.09 25.76 -29.56
N LEU A 106 55.90 26.03 -28.26
CA LEU A 106 55.16 27.18 -27.76
C LEU A 106 56.08 28.17 -27.03
N SER A 107 57.39 28.13 -27.29
CA SER A 107 58.38 28.96 -26.59
C SER A 107 58.19 30.48 -26.78
N GLN A 108 57.43 30.89 -27.79
CA GLN A 108 57.06 32.29 -28.03
C GLN A 108 55.66 32.66 -27.49
N ASN A 109 54.83 31.68 -27.14
CA ASN A 109 53.47 31.88 -26.64
C ASN A 109 53.46 31.96 -25.11
N THR A 110 54.30 32.82 -24.54
CA THR A 110 54.59 32.85 -23.09
C THR A 110 53.43 33.36 -22.23
N GLN A 111 52.38 33.91 -22.84
CA GLN A 111 51.17 34.41 -22.16
C GLN A 111 50.09 33.34 -21.99
N LEU A 112 50.37 32.08 -22.37
CA LEU A 112 49.40 30.99 -22.23
C LEU A 112 49.03 30.73 -20.77
N VAL A 113 47.74 30.83 -20.50
CA VAL A 113 47.05 30.53 -19.24
C VAL A 113 46.38 29.16 -19.31
N GLU A 114 45.85 28.77 -20.47
CA GLU A 114 45.18 27.49 -20.69
C GLU A 114 45.75 26.74 -21.90
N LEU A 115 46.13 25.48 -21.69
CA LEU A 115 46.63 24.59 -22.73
C LEU A 115 45.95 23.21 -22.64
N ASP A 116 45.19 22.85 -23.67
CA ASP A 116 44.71 21.48 -23.89
C ASP A 116 45.36 20.88 -25.14
N MET A 117 46.20 19.88 -24.93
CA MET A 117 46.93 19.16 -25.97
C MET A 117 46.65 17.65 -25.95
N LEU A 118 45.56 17.21 -25.32
CA LEU A 118 45.19 15.80 -25.20
C LEU A 118 45.03 15.12 -26.57
N TRP A 119 45.30 13.81 -26.60
CA TRP A 119 45.09 12.97 -27.80
C TRP A 119 45.80 13.52 -29.04
N ASN A 120 47.11 13.72 -28.90
CA ASN A 120 48.04 14.04 -29.98
C ASN A 120 49.14 12.98 -30.05
N ASN A 121 50.18 13.21 -30.86
CA ASN A 121 51.37 12.36 -30.97
C ASN A 121 52.61 13.01 -30.33
N ILE A 122 52.42 13.91 -29.36
CA ILE A 122 53.50 14.65 -28.70
C ILE A 122 54.15 13.78 -27.63
N SER A 123 55.40 13.38 -27.85
CA SER A 123 56.15 12.49 -26.95
C SER A 123 57.04 13.23 -25.95
N ASN A 124 57.35 14.50 -26.21
CA ASN A 124 58.11 15.38 -25.33
C ASN A 124 57.65 16.82 -25.57
N PHE A 125 57.51 17.59 -24.50
CA PHE A 125 57.18 19.01 -24.55
C PHE A 125 57.86 19.76 -23.41
N ASN A 126 58.30 20.99 -23.66
CA ASN A 126 58.97 21.83 -22.67
C ASN A 126 58.03 22.93 -22.14
N PHE A 127 57.56 22.76 -20.91
CA PHE A 127 56.65 23.70 -20.25
C PHE A 127 57.34 24.91 -19.59
N SER A 128 58.68 24.96 -19.55
CA SER A 128 59.43 25.96 -18.76
C SER A 128 59.23 27.42 -19.17
N SER A 129 58.78 27.67 -20.40
CA SER A 129 58.47 29.02 -20.90
C SER A 129 57.04 29.48 -20.62
N LEU A 130 56.15 28.56 -20.24
CA LEU A 130 54.72 28.81 -20.02
C LEU A 130 54.43 29.10 -18.55
N VAL A 131 55.08 30.12 -18.00
CA VAL A 131 55.10 30.40 -16.55
C VAL A 131 53.76 30.87 -15.98
N ASP A 132 52.87 31.38 -16.83
CA ASP A 132 51.54 31.89 -16.47
C ASP A 132 50.43 30.84 -16.59
N LEU A 133 50.78 29.58 -16.89
CA LEU A 133 49.83 28.50 -17.09
C LEU A 133 49.05 28.17 -15.81
N GLU A 134 47.72 28.28 -15.87
CA GLU A 134 46.79 27.95 -14.79
C GLU A 134 46.03 26.64 -15.05
N ILE A 135 45.77 26.30 -16.32
CA ILE A 135 45.03 25.10 -16.72
C ILE A 135 45.83 24.30 -17.74
N LEU A 136 46.10 23.03 -17.43
CA LEU A 136 46.83 22.12 -18.30
C LEU A 136 46.07 20.80 -18.46
N SER A 137 45.80 20.43 -19.70
CA SER A 137 45.34 19.10 -20.10
C SER A 137 46.35 18.47 -21.05
N VAL A 138 46.96 17.36 -20.63
CA VAL A 138 48.04 16.71 -21.37
C VAL A 138 47.96 15.19 -21.22
N GLY A 139 48.44 14.46 -22.22
CA GLY A 139 48.35 13.01 -22.21
C GLY A 139 49.29 12.31 -23.18
N ASP A 140 48.92 11.07 -23.51
CA ASP A 140 49.69 10.21 -24.41
C ASP A 140 50.08 10.88 -25.74
N PRO A 141 51.26 10.54 -26.32
CA PRO A 141 52.25 9.57 -25.85
C PRO A 141 53.36 10.18 -24.96
N LEU A 142 53.08 11.25 -24.22
CA LEU A 142 54.07 11.92 -23.38
C LEU A 142 54.70 10.94 -22.38
N ILE A 143 56.03 10.89 -22.34
CA ILE A 143 56.79 9.93 -21.50
C ILE A 143 57.29 10.52 -20.18
N ASP A 144 57.38 11.84 -20.10
CA ASP A 144 57.88 12.61 -18.96
C ASP A 144 57.28 14.02 -18.99
N ILE A 145 57.18 14.65 -17.81
CA ILE A 145 56.56 15.96 -17.63
C ILE A 145 57.27 16.75 -16.52
N ASP A 146 57.82 17.90 -16.86
CA ASP A 146 58.42 18.85 -15.91
C ASP A 146 57.52 20.08 -15.80
N LEU A 147 56.88 20.23 -14.64
CA LEU A 147 56.00 21.37 -14.30
C LEU A 147 56.62 22.32 -13.27
N SER A 148 57.94 22.22 -13.03
CA SER A 148 58.62 22.96 -11.95
C SER A 148 58.56 24.48 -12.08
N GLN A 149 58.32 25.01 -13.29
CA GLN A 149 58.21 26.45 -13.55
C GLN A 149 56.75 26.96 -13.62
N ASN A 150 55.75 26.07 -13.66
CA ASN A 150 54.35 26.42 -13.84
C ASN A 150 53.67 26.68 -12.49
N LEU A 151 54.17 27.68 -11.75
CA LEU A 151 53.80 27.93 -10.35
C LEU A 151 52.34 28.40 -10.15
N GLN A 152 51.70 28.88 -11.21
CA GLN A 152 50.31 29.34 -11.19
C GLN A 152 49.30 28.23 -11.50
N LEU A 153 49.75 27.00 -11.73
CA LEU A 153 48.88 25.90 -12.14
C LEU A 153 47.83 25.60 -11.07
N LYS A 154 46.55 25.74 -11.43
CA LYS A 154 45.37 25.47 -10.60
C LYS A 154 44.70 24.16 -10.99
N ASN A 155 44.63 23.85 -12.28
CA ASN A 155 43.97 22.68 -12.81
C ASN A 155 44.93 21.84 -13.65
N LEU A 156 45.16 20.60 -13.24
CA LEU A 156 45.95 19.65 -13.98
C LEU A 156 45.12 18.41 -14.32
N TYR A 157 44.95 18.14 -15.60
CA TYR A 157 44.47 16.85 -16.09
C TYR A 157 45.58 16.13 -16.87
N LEU A 158 46.02 15.01 -16.31
CA LEU A 158 47.06 14.16 -16.88
C LEU A 158 46.48 12.82 -17.28
N ALA A 159 46.52 12.47 -18.58
CA ALA A 159 46.05 11.18 -19.09
C ALA A 159 47.13 10.51 -19.96
N SER A 160 48.08 9.81 -19.33
CA SER A 160 49.21 9.18 -20.02
C SER A 160 49.42 7.74 -19.58
N SER A 161 49.50 6.84 -20.55
CA SER A 161 49.90 5.45 -20.38
C SER A 161 51.41 5.25 -20.14
N SER A 162 52.23 6.27 -20.39
CA SER A 162 53.69 6.16 -20.40
C SER A 162 54.38 6.84 -19.20
N ILE A 163 53.73 7.81 -18.56
CA ILE A 163 54.27 8.51 -17.39
C ILE A 163 54.23 7.61 -16.15
N ASN A 164 55.37 7.48 -15.48
CA ASN A 164 55.56 6.63 -14.29
C ASN A 164 55.84 7.42 -12.99
N SER A 165 56.09 8.72 -13.10
CA SER A 165 56.31 9.62 -11.96
C SER A 165 55.82 11.02 -12.30
N LEU A 166 55.37 11.74 -11.28
CA LEU A 166 54.88 13.11 -11.40
C LEU A 166 55.35 13.89 -10.17
N ASP A 167 56.12 14.94 -10.38
CA ASP A 167 56.50 15.90 -9.34
C ASP A 167 55.67 17.18 -9.51
N ILE A 168 54.81 17.44 -8.53
CA ILE A 168 53.95 18.63 -8.46
C ILE A 168 54.19 19.41 -7.16
N SER A 169 55.34 19.21 -6.52
CA SER A 169 55.70 19.87 -5.25
C SER A 169 55.78 21.40 -5.36
N ASN A 170 56.13 21.92 -6.53
CA ASN A 170 56.17 23.37 -6.81
C ASN A 170 54.81 23.96 -7.21
N ASN A 171 53.84 23.14 -7.61
CA ASN A 171 52.52 23.57 -8.08
C ASN A 171 51.54 23.74 -6.89
N VAL A 172 51.93 24.58 -5.92
CA VAL A 172 51.21 24.78 -4.66
C VAL A 172 49.82 25.43 -4.83
N SER A 173 49.56 26.02 -6.00
CA SER A 173 48.29 26.65 -6.37
C SER A 173 47.25 25.66 -6.88
N LEU A 174 47.57 24.36 -6.98
CA LEU A 174 46.65 23.34 -7.49
C LEU A 174 45.37 23.25 -6.63
N GLU A 175 44.24 23.39 -7.30
CA GLU A 175 42.87 23.28 -6.77
C GLU A 175 42.19 22.02 -7.30
N MET A 176 42.46 21.63 -8.55
CA MET A 176 41.95 20.40 -9.15
C MET A 176 43.06 19.58 -9.78
N LEU A 177 43.12 18.31 -9.40
CA LEU A 177 44.06 17.35 -9.95
C LEU A 177 43.31 16.10 -10.42
N ARG A 178 43.44 15.77 -11.70
CA ARG A 178 42.93 14.52 -12.26
C ARG A 178 44.03 13.76 -12.98
N ILE A 179 44.23 12.50 -12.61
CA ILE A 179 45.29 11.65 -13.15
C ILE A 179 44.69 10.32 -13.64
N ILE A 180 45.06 9.96 -14.87
CA ILE A 180 44.86 8.65 -15.48
C ILE A 180 46.23 8.17 -15.97
N ALA A 181 46.94 7.42 -15.14
CA ALA A 181 48.33 7.04 -15.43
C ALA A 181 48.75 5.70 -14.76
N PRO A 182 48.54 4.54 -15.42
CA PRO A 182 48.67 3.23 -14.78
C PRO A 182 50.06 2.87 -14.25
N LEU A 183 51.11 3.58 -14.70
CA LEU A 183 52.49 3.33 -14.29
C LEU A 183 52.92 4.16 -13.07
N ILE A 184 52.12 5.15 -12.64
CA ILE A 184 52.41 5.90 -11.41
C ILE A 184 52.20 4.98 -10.20
N SER A 185 53.26 4.82 -9.42
CA SER A 185 53.27 3.96 -8.21
C SER A 185 53.38 4.73 -6.90
N THR A 186 53.75 6.00 -6.97
CA THR A 186 53.83 6.93 -5.83
C THR A 186 53.41 8.31 -6.27
N LEU A 187 52.69 9.03 -5.41
CA LEU A 187 52.27 10.40 -5.62
C LEU A 187 52.36 11.16 -4.30
N ASP A 188 53.11 12.26 -4.27
CA ASP A 188 53.23 13.15 -3.11
C ASP A 188 52.35 14.37 -3.32
N LEU A 189 51.42 14.60 -2.38
CA LEU A 189 50.46 15.70 -2.41
C LEU A 189 50.63 16.68 -1.23
N ALA A 190 51.70 16.53 -0.44
CA ALA A 190 51.88 17.29 0.80
C ALA A 190 51.96 18.82 0.59
N SER A 191 52.44 19.25 -0.59
CA SER A 191 52.55 20.68 -0.94
C SER A 191 51.29 21.25 -1.59
N ASN A 192 50.36 20.40 -2.06
CA ASN A 192 49.16 20.80 -2.81
C ASN A 192 47.98 21.04 -1.86
N ILE A 193 48.19 21.86 -0.83
CA ILE A 193 47.24 22.09 0.28
C ILE A 193 45.93 22.78 -0.16
N ASN A 194 45.90 23.36 -1.35
CA ASN A 194 44.74 24.06 -1.92
C ASN A 194 43.82 23.13 -2.71
N LEU A 195 44.12 21.83 -2.81
CA LEU A 195 43.27 20.87 -3.53
C LEU A 195 41.84 20.85 -2.96
N ILE A 196 40.88 21.09 -3.84
CA ILE A 196 39.44 21.00 -3.64
C ILE A 196 38.90 19.70 -4.26
N SER A 197 39.47 19.28 -5.39
CA SER A 197 39.06 18.07 -6.12
C SER A 197 40.27 17.22 -6.52
N LEU A 198 40.23 15.95 -6.14
CA LEU A 198 41.25 14.96 -6.47
C LEU A 198 40.60 13.77 -7.18
N GLY A 199 40.98 13.52 -8.42
CA GLY A 199 40.56 12.39 -9.22
C GLY A 199 41.73 11.50 -9.60
N LEU A 200 41.78 10.30 -9.06
CA LEU A 200 42.75 9.27 -9.37
C LEU A 200 42.01 8.11 -10.04
N SER A 201 42.36 7.79 -11.28
CA SER A 201 41.72 6.68 -12.00
C SER A 201 42.75 5.85 -12.74
N ASN A 202 42.52 4.53 -12.78
CA ASN A 202 43.37 3.57 -13.46
C ASN A 202 44.85 3.65 -13.01
N LEU A 203 45.09 3.89 -11.71
CA LEU A 203 46.42 3.91 -11.09
C LEU A 203 46.76 2.54 -10.50
N ASN A 204 46.86 1.53 -11.36
CA ASN A 204 46.98 0.11 -10.94
C ASN A 204 48.24 -0.20 -10.11
N SER A 205 49.22 0.71 -10.07
CA SER A 205 50.46 0.55 -9.31
C SER A 205 50.48 1.34 -8.00
N LEU A 206 49.47 2.19 -7.75
CA LEU A 206 49.37 3.02 -6.55
C LEU A 206 48.53 2.29 -5.49
N ASN A 207 49.17 1.88 -4.39
CA ASN A 207 48.52 1.08 -3.33
C ASN A 207 48.11 1.91 -2.11
N SER A 208 48.59 3.15 -2.00
CA SER A 208 48.30 4.05 -0.88
C SER A 208 48.46 5.50 -1.33
N ILE A 209 47.77 6.40 -0.65
CA ILE A 209 47.92 7.85 -0.84
C ILE A 209 47.86 8.53 0.52
N ASP A 210 48.72 9.54 0.73
CA ASP A 210 48.62 10.44 1.88
C ASP A 210 47.94 11.73 1.43
N ILE A 211 46.72 11.96 1.91
CA ILE A 211 45.94 13.17 1.67
C ILE A 211 45.70 13.98 2.95
N SER A 212 46.47 13.71 4.01
CA SER A 212 46.30 14.35 5.33
C SER A 212 46.53 15.87 5.30
N HIS A 213 47.29 16.36 4.32
CA HIS A 213 47.60 17.79 4.14
C HIS A 213 46.57 18.51 3.26
N ASN A 214 45.73 17.77 2.51
CA ASN A 214 44.75 18.31 1.58
C ASN A 214 43.41 18.57 2.30
N THR A 215 43.45 19.41 3.33
CA THR A 215 42.32 19.68 4.25
C THR A 215 41.14 20.45 3.60
N ASN A 216 41.36 21.07 2.43
CA ASN A 216 40.34 21.75 1.65
C ASN A 216 39.56 20.82 0.70
N LEU A 217 39.89 19.52 0.67
CA LEU A 217 39.33 18.57 -0.27
C LEU A 217 37.82 18.39 -0.03
N GLN A 218 37.03 18.59 -1.08
CA GLN A 218 35.58 18.42 -1.11
C GLN A 218 35.16 17.19 -1.92
N VAL A 219 35.93 16.87 -2.96
CA VAL A 219 35.69 15.70 -3.82
C VAL A 219 36.96 14.85 -3.87
N PHE A 220 36.81 13.58 -3.50
CA PHE A 220 37.85 12.59 -3.73
C PHE A 220 37.29 11.40 -4.50
N ASP A 221 37.80 11.20 -5.71
CA ASP A 221 37.47 10.06 -6.56
C ASP A 221 38.74 9.25 -6.79
N SER A 222 38.79 8.03 -6.26
CA SER A 222 39.85 7.05 -6.46
C SER A 222 39.32 5.78 -7.12
N SER A 223 38.33 5.92 -8.00
CA SER A 223 37.74 4.78 -8.72
C SER A 223 38.79 4.06 -9.58
N ASP A 224 38.76 2.74 -9.55
CA ASP A 224 39.74 1.86 -10.21
C ASP A 224 41.18 2.04 -9.66
N VAL A 225 41.30 2.38 -8.37
CA VAL A 225 42.56 2.36 -7.62
C VAL A 225 42.48 1.29 -6.52
N ILE A 226 43.52 0.46 -6.41
CA ILE A 226 43.55 -0.74 -5.57
C ILE A 226 43.94 -0.45 -4.11
N PHE A 227 43.37 0.60 -3.53
CA PHE A 227 43.59 0.91 -2.11
C PHE A 227 42.97 -0.17 -1.22
N THR A 228 43.73 -0.67 -0.25
CA THR A 228 43.22 -1.55 0.80
C THR A 228 42.62 -0.78 1.97
N SER A 229 43.08 0.45 2.18
CA SER A 229 42.58 1.41 3.16
C SER A 229 42.92 2.83 2.70
N VAL A 230 42.17 3.80 3.22
CA VAL A 230 42.39 5.22 2.99
C VAL A 230 42.11 5.98 4.29
N ASP A 231 42.99 6.90 4.68
CA ASP A 231 42.78 7.77 5.84
C ASP A 231 42.13 9.08 5.38
N LEU A 232 40.88 9.30 5.79
CA LEU A 232 40.08 10.49 5.50
C LEU A 232 39.97 11.44 6.70
N SER A 233 40.68 11.17 7.80
CA SER A 233 40.48 11.84 9.10
C SER A 233 40.75 13.34 9.10
N GLN A 234 41.58 13.83 8.16
CA GLN A 234 41.90 15.26 8.02
C GLN A 234 41.06 15.96 6.94
N ASN A 235 40.31 15.22 6.12
CA ASN A 235 39.57 15.76 4.99
C ASN A 235 38.13 16.12 5.44
N LEU A 236 38.03 17.00 6.42
CA LEU A 236 36.78 17.37 7.11
C LEU A 236 35.75 18.06 6.20
N ASN A 237 36.20 18.60 5.06
CA ASN A 237 35.36 19.28 4.08
C ASN A 237 34.83 18.36 2.97
N LEU A 238 35.06 17.05 3.05
CA LEU A 238 34.60 16.11 2.03
C LEU A 238 33.07 16.09 1.95
N VAL A 239 32.58 16.31 0.73
CA VAL A 239 31.16 16.22 0.35
C VAL A 239 30.91 14.96 -0.48
N THR A 240 31.87 14.58 -1.33
CA THR A 240 31.78 13.39 -2.17
C THR A 240 33.03 12.53 -2.05
N PHE A 241 32.83 11.25 -1.72
CA PHE A 241 33.87 10.23 -1.75
C PHE A 241 33.48 9.09 -2.69
N ARG A 242 34.38 8.74 -3.62
CA ARG A 242 34.21 7.63 -4.56
C ARG A 242 35.45 6.76 -4.57
N CYS A 243 35.28 5.46 -4.36
CA CYS A 243 36.34 4.47 -4.50
C CYS A 243 35.72 3.19 -5.09
N ILE A 244 35.30 3.28 -6.35
CA ILE A 244 34.63 2.20 -7.08
C ILE A 244 35.68 1.20 -7.58
N ASN A 245 35.36 -0.11 -7.59
CA ASN A 245 36.27 -1.17 -8.07
C ASN A 245 37.65 -1.17 -7.37
N GLY A 246 37.66 -0.92 -6.07
CA GLY A 246 38.87 -0.87 -5.26
C GLY A 246 39.21 -2.21 -4.59
N GLN A 247 39.99 -2.14 -3.51
CA GLN A 247 40.27 -3.27 -2.64
C GLN A 247 40.03 -2.93 -1.16
N LEU A 248 39.19 -1.94 -0.87
CA LEU A 248 39.00 -1.44 0.48
C LEU A 248 38.44 -2.56 1.36
N THR A 249 39.11 -2.81 2.48
CA THR A 249 38.64 -3.76 3.51
C THR A 249 38.03 -3.04 4.72
N ALA A 250 38.35 -1.76 4.89
CA ALA A 250 37.81 -0.90 5.94
C ALA A 250 37.76 0.56 5.47
N LEU A 251 36.81 1.32 5.99
CA LEU A 251 36.62 2.74 5.69
C LEU A 251 36.05 3.44 6.94
N ASP A 252 36.77 4.45 7.43
CA ASP A 252 36.34 5.29 8.56
C ASP A 252 35.82 6.63 8.02
N LEU A 253 34.54 6.91 8.25
CA LEU A 253 33.84 8.13 7.82
C LEU A 253 33.47 9.05 9.01
N THR A 254 33.90 8.71 10.23
CA THR A 254 33.41 9.32 11.47
C THR A 254 33.76 10.81 11.61
N ASN A 255 34.78 11.29 10.88
CA ASN A 255 35.21 12.69 10.89
C ASN A 255 34.62 13.51 9.73
N ASN A 256 33.90 12.90 8.79
CA ASN A 256 33.50 13.52 7.53
C ASN A 256 32.01 13.90 7.56
N ALA A 257 31.63 14.76 8.50
CA ALA A 257 30.22 15.14 8.77
C ALA A 257 29.51 15.86 7.61
N LEU A 258 30.26 16.36 6.62
CA LEU A 258 29.73 17.04 5.43
C LEU A 258 29.50 16.10 4.23
N LEU A 259 29.74 14.80 4.38
CA LEU A 259 29.51 13.84 3.28
C LEU A 259 28.03 13.79 2.90
N GLU A 260 27.77 14.00 1.62
CA GLU A 260 26.45 13.86 0.99
C GLU A 260 26.42 12.59 0.11
N HIS A 261 27.53 12.27 -0.56
CA HIS A 261 27.60 11.14 -1.49
C HIS A 261 28.80 10.23 -1.22
N VAL A 262 28.52 8.95 -0.93
CA VAL A 262 29.54 7.91 -0.76
C VAL A 262 29.29 6.79 -1.75
N ARG A 263 30.28 6.50 -2.60
CA ARG A 263 30.27 5.33 -3.49
C ARG A 263 31.51 4.49 -3.30
N CYS A 264 31.34 3.29 -2.76
CA CYS A 264 32.39 2.31 -2.54
C CYS A 264 31.97 0.94 -3.07
N ASP A 265 31.22 0.93 -4.18
CA ASP A 265 30.81 -0.31 -4.81
C ASP A 265 32.00 -1.11 -5.36
N ASN A 266 31.88 -2.44 -5.34
CA ASN A 266 32.92 -3.39 -5.74
C ASN A 266 34.20 -3.28 -4.89
N ASN A 267 34.07 -3.49 -3.57
CA ASN A 267 35.18 -3.56 -2.61
C ASN A 267 35.04 -4.81 -1.71
N PHE A 268 35.76 -4.84 -0.59
CA PHE A 268 35.75 -5.94 0.38
C PHE A 268 35.39 -5.45 1.79
N LEU A 269 34.55 -4.42 1.91
CA LEU A 269 34.11 -3.89 3.19
C LEU A 269 33.24 -4.92 3.92
N THR A 270 33.54 -5.17 5.19
CA THR A 270 32.73 -6.05 6.07
C THR A 270 31.80 -5.28 6.99
N GLU A 271 32.11 -4.00 7.23
CA GLU A 271 31.33 -3.08 8.05
C GLU A 271 31.51 -1.65 7.53
N ILE A 272 30.56 -0.78 7.88
CA ILE A 272 30.65 0.67 7.65
C ILE A 272 29.85 1.39 8.75
N ASP A 273 30.44 2.43 9.34
CA ASP A 273 29.77 3.30 10.29
C ASP A 273 29.46 4.64 9.59
N ILE A 274 28.17 4.93 9.44
CA ILE A 274 27.65 6.17 8.86
C ILE A 274 26.97 7.08 9.89
N SER A 275 27.06 6.77 11.18
CA SER A 275 26.33 7.46 12.25
C SER A 275 26.70 8.94 12.41
N GLN A 276 27.88 9.35 11.92
CA GLN A 276 28.37 10.72 11.96
C GLN A 276 28.20 11.48 10.63
N ASN A 277 27.42 10.93 9.69
CA ASN A 277 27.20 11.53 8.36
C ASN A 277 25.71 11.92 8.16
N PRO A 278 25.18 12.89 8.93
CA PRO A 278 23.74 13.21 8.93
C PRO A 278 23.23 13.84 7.61
N LEU A 279 24.14 14.34 6.77
CA LEU A 279 23.83 14.93 5.46
C LEU A 279 23.89 13.91 4.31
N LEU A 280 24.15 12.63 4.60
CA LEU A 280 24.31 11.59 3.59
C LEU A 280 22.99 11.39 2.82
N GLN A 281 23.02 11.62 1.52
CA GLN A 281 21.89 11.48 0.60
C GLN A 281 21.98 10.17 -0.20
N LEU A 282 23.21 9.80 -0.61
CA LEU A 282 23.48 8.61 -1.41
C LEU A 282 24.56 7.76 -0.75
N LEU A 283 24.23 6.49 -0.52
CA LEU A 283 25.17 5.44 -0.14
C LEU A 283 25.10 4.30 -1.15
N ASP A 284 26.21 4.03 -1.84
CA ASP A 284 26.36 2.88 -2.73
C ASP A 284 27.54 2.03 -2.28
N ILE A 285 27.22 0.89 -1.66
CA ILE A 285 28.17 -0.13 -1.19
C ILE A 285 27.84 -1.49 -1.79
N THR A 286 27.29 -1.48 -3.01
CA THR A 286 27.01 -2.67 -3.81
C THR A 286 28.26 -3.55 -3.95
N ASN A 287 28.11 -4.88 -3.94
CA ASN A 287 29.22 -5.84 -4.08
C ASN A 287 30.30 -5.66 -2.98
N ASN A 288 29.91 -5.83 -1.72
CA ASN A 288 30.80 -5.86 -0.56
C ASN A 288 30.49 -7.12 0.29
N GLN A 289 30.92 -7.13 1.56
CA GLN A 289 30.70 -8.21 2.52
C GLN A 289 29.99 -7.71 3.79
N ILE A 290 29.15 -6.66 3.66
CA ILE A 290 28.45 -6.02 4.76
C ILE A 290 27.42 -6.98 5.35
N THR A 291 27.43 -7.15 6.68
CA THR A 291 26.47 -8.02 7.38
C THR A 291 25.32 -7.26 8.02
N SER A 292 25.50 -5.97 8.32
CA SER A 292 24.49 -5.12 8.93
C SER A 292 24.78 -3.65 8.60
N LEU A 293 23.73 -2.82 8.59
CA LEU A 293 23.83 -1.38 8.40
C LEU A 293 22.82 -0.69 9.31
N ASP A 294 23.28 0.26 10.13
CA ASP A 294 22.41 1.18 10.86
C ASP A 294 22.37 2.52 10.10
N ALA A 295 21.21 2.84 9.53
CA ALA A 295 20.94 4.08 8.80
C ALA A 295 19.93 4.98 9.52
N SER A 296 19.60 4.68 10.78
CA SER A 296 18.53 5.36 11.55
C SER A 296 18.82 6.84 11.81
N GLY A 297 20.10 7.23 11.89
CA GLY A 297 20.53 8.61 12.06
C GLY A 297 20.66 9.41 10.76
N ASN A 298 20.53 8.77 9.59
CA ASN A 298 20.81 9.34 8.28
C ASN A 298 19.50 9.71 7.55
N LEU A 299 18.76 10.65 8.13
CA LEU A 299 17.40 11.02 7.68
C LEU A 299 17.35 11.59 6.25
N ALA A 300 18.47 12.10 5.74
CA ALA A 300 18.58 12.67 4.40
C ALA A 300 18.80 11.64 3.27
N ILE A 301 18.95 10.35 3.59
CA ILE A 301 19.18 9.30 2.58
C ILE A 301 17.98 9.21 1.65
N ASN A 302 18.22 9.46 0.36
CA ASN A 302 17.25 9.27 -0.71
C ASN A 302 17.58 8.08 -1.63
N SER A 303 18.83 7.61 -1.63
CA SER A 303 19.27 6.48 -2.45
C SER A 303 20.19 5.55 -1.67
N LEU A 304 19.72 4.35 -1.39
CA LEU A 304 20.45 3.32 -0.65
C LEU A 304 20.66 2.08 -1.52
N ARG A 305 21.92 1.82 -1.92
CA ARG A 305 22.30 0.67 -2.76
C ARG A 305 23.22 -0.29 -2.02
N LEU A 306 22.68 -1.45 -1.71
CA LEU A 306 23.25 -2.51 -0.87
C LEU A 306 23.26 -3.88 -1.57
N ASN A 307 23.05 -3.92 -2.89
CA ASN A 307 23.01 -5.16 -3.66
C ASN A 307 24.26 -6.02 -3.43
N ASN A 308 24.10 -7.34 -3.41
CA ASN A 308 25.20 -8.31 -3.29
C ASN A 308 26.06 -8.09 -2.03
N ASN A 309 25.40 -8.18 -0.88
CA ASN A 309 26.04 -8.16 0.44
C ASN A 309 25.56 -9.38 1.26
N LEU A 310 25.77 -9.36 2.58
CA LEU A 310 25.39 -10.44 3.50
C LEU A 310 24.42 -9.92 4.58
N ILE A 311 23.62 -8.91 4.25
CA ILE A 311 22.73 -8.24 5.20
C ILE A 311 21.54 -9.14 5.53
N SER A 312 21.32 -9.40 6.83
CA SER A 312 20.20 -10.25 7.30
C SER A 312 18.95 -9.47 7.73
N GLU A 313 19.12 -8.21 8.10
CA GLU A 313 18.05 -7.30 8.51
C GLU A 313 18.35 -5.88 8.04
N ILE A 314 17.30 -5.13 7.71
CA ILE A 314 17.41 -3.72 7.34
C ILE A 314 16.21 -2.98 7.94
N ASP A 315 16.49 -1.90 8.67
CA ASP A 315 15.48 -0.97 9.18
C ASP A 315 15.66 0.36 8.44
N VAL A 316 14.64 0.72 7.65
CA VAL A 316 14.55 1.98 6.90
C VAL A 316 13.38 2.85 7.37
N SER A 317 12.80 2.53 8.53
CA SER A 317 11.62 3.23 9.07
C SER A 317 11.83 4.73 9.30
N GLN A 318 13.08 5.15 9.56
CA GLN A 318 13.46 6.55 9.78
C GLN A 318 13.87 7.28 8.48
N ASN A 319 14.09 6.56 7.38
CA ASN A 319 14.55 7.13 6.11
C ASN A 319 13.36 7.53 5.23
N GLN A 320 12.54 8.49 5.69
CA GLN A 320 11.30 8.90 5.00
C GLN A 320 11.55 9.59 3.64
N GLU A 321 12.76 10.12 3.42
CA GLU A 321 13.21 10.71 2.14
C GLU A 321 13.67 9.64 1.12
N LEU A 322 13.60 8.35 1.46
CA LEU A 322 14.08 7.25 0.62
C LEU A 322 13.27 7.13 -0.67
N TYR A 323 13.93 7.47 -1.79
CA TYR A 323 13.37 7.42 -3.14
C TYR A 323 13.76 6.13 -3.89
N SER A 324 14.92 5.55 -3.56
CA SER A 324 15.45 4.35 -4.20
C SER A 324 16.09 3.41 -3.18
N LEU A 325 15.65 2.16 -3.14
CA LEU A 325 16.23 1.09 -2.33
C LEU A 325 16.66 -0.10 -3.18
N GLU A 326 17.92 -0.49 -3.12
CA GLU A 326 18.41 -1.69 -3.82
C GLU A 326 19.08 -2.64 -2.82
N VAL A 327 18.40 -3.74 -2.50
CA VAL A 327 18.84 -4.74 -1.50
C VAL A 327 18.84 -6.15 -2.08
N ALA A 328 19.01 -6.28 -3.40
CA ALA A 328 19.00 -7.56 -4.08
C ALA A 328 20.23 -8.42 -3.73
N ASN A 329 20.07 -9.74 -3.73
CA ASN A 329 21.12 -10.71 -3.37
C ASN A 329 21.73 -10.44 -1.97
N ASN A 330 20.87 -10.44 -0.93
CA ASN A 330 21.25 -10.39 0.48
C ASN A 330 20.67 -11.62 1.23
N GLN A 331 20.69 -11.58 2.56
CA GLN A 331 20.18 -12.63 3.46
C GLN A 331 18.94 -12.16 4.23
N LEU A 332 18.20 -11.19 3.68
CA LEU A 332 17.06 -10.55 4.35
C LEU A 332 15.94 -11.56 4.62
N VAL A 333 15.35 -11.48 5.80
CA VAL A 333 14.17 -12.28 6.21
C VAL A 333 12.86 -11.53 5.98
N SER A 334 12.89 -10.22 6.20
CA SER A 334 11.77 -9.31 5.95
C SER A 334 12.26 -7.99 5.38
N VAL A 335 11.41 -7.32 4.61
CA VAL A 335 11.60 -5.91 4.24
C VAL A 335 10.30 -5.16 4.51
N ASP A 336 10.38 -4.07 5.25
CA ASP A 336 9.24 -3.21 5.57
C ASP A 336 9.50 -1.80 5.04
N LEU A 337 8.71 -1.40 4.03
CA LEU A 337 8.73 -0.09 3.40
C LEU A 337 7.49 0.75 3.74
N SER A 338 6.67 0.34 4.72
CA SER A 338 5.42 1.02 5.07
C SER A 338 5.59 2.49 5.49
N ASN A 339 6.78 2.88 5.96
CA ASN A 339 7.11 4.25 6.33
C ASN A 339 7.87 5.04 5.23
N ASN A 340 8.08 4.44 4.05
CA ASN A 340 8.88 5.04 2.97
C ASN A 340 7.97 5.53 1.83
N PHE A 341 7.13 6.52 2.12
CA PHE A 341 6.07 7.02 1.23
C PHE A 341 6.55 7.60 -0.11
N LEU A 342 7.84 7.95 -0.21
CA LEU A 342 8.47 8.53 -1.41
C LEU A 342 9.19 7.49 -2.28
N ILE A 343 9.15 6.21 -1.93
CA ILE A 343 9.89 5.17 -2.65
C ILE A 343 9.37 5.08 -4.10
N ASN A 344 10.23 5.31 -5.07
CA ASN A 344 9.88 5.20 -6.49
C ASN A 344 10.43 3.92 -7.12
N PHE A 345 11.52 3.40 -6.56
CA PHE A 345 12.15 2.19 -7.03
C PHE A 345 12.65 1.35 -5.86
N ALA A 346 12.21 0.10 -5.77
CA ALA A 346 12.79 -0.87 -4.85
C ALA A 346 13.16 -2.18 -5.57
N ASN A 347 14.38 -2.66 -5.36
CA ASN A 347 14.81 -3.98 -5.82
C ASN A 347 15.13 -4.88 -4.62
N ILE A 348 14.23 -5.84 -4.37
CA ILE A 348 14.27 -6.78 -3.23
C ILE A 348 14.50 -8.22 -3.74
N SER A 349 15.09 -8.37 -4.91
CA SER A 349 15.22 -9.66 -5.59
C SER A 349 16.31 -10.55 -5.00
N SER A 350 16.19 -11.86 -5.18
CA SER A 350 17.24 -12.85 -4.86
C SER A 350 17.68 -12.91 -3.38
N ASN A 351 16.77 -12.66 -2.45
CA ASN A 351 16.94 -12.90 -1.03
C ASN A 351 16.36 -14.28 -0.67
N GLU A 352 17.22 -15.28 -0.54
CA GLU A 352 16.78 -16.68 -0.34
C GLU A 352 16.00 -16.87 0.96
N SER A 353 16.33 -16.14 2.02
CA SER A 353 15.67 -16.24 3.33
C SER A 353 14.45 -15.34 3.50
N LEU A 354 14.06 -14.57 2.47
CA LEU A 354 12.99 -13.59 2.55
C LEU A 354 11.63 -14.28 2.62
N VAL A 355 10.88 -14.01 3.68
CA VAL A 355 9.56 -14.59 3.96
C VAL A 355 8.45 -13.55 3.80
N TYR A 356 8.75 -12.28 4.08
CA TYR A 356 7.75 -11.21 4.16
C TYR A 356 8.25 -9.91 3.53
N VAL A 357 7.38 -9.24 2.77
CA VAL A 357 7.64 -7.88 2.25
C VAL A 357 6.42 -7.02 2.50
N ASN A 358 6.62 -5.84 3.09
CA ASN A 358 5.59 -4.82 3.22
C ASN A 358 5.91 -3.63 2.33
N ILE A 359 5.11 -3.42 1.30
CA ILE A 359 5.14 -2.24 0.42
C ILE A 359 3.87 -1.41 0.55
N LYS A 360 3.07 -1.65 1.59
CA LYS A 360 1.88 -0.85 1.89
C LYS A 360 2.25 0.52 2.44
N ASN A 361 2.64 1.43 1.56
CA ASN A 361 3.23 2.74 1.88
C ASN A 361 2.43 3.91 1.27
N GLY A 362 1.27 3.65 0.67
CA GLY A 362 0.40 4.64 0.04
C GLY A 362 0.84 5.08 -1.36
N ASN A 363 2.00 4.65 -1.86
CA ASN A 363 2.48 5.00 -3.19
C ASN A 363 2.10 3.95 -4.24
N ILE A 364 1.12 4.28 -5.08
CA ILE A 364 0.58 3.36 -6.10
C ILE A 364 1.33 3.37 -7.45
N ASP A 365 2.34 4.23 -7.61
CA ASP A 365 3.11 4.43 -8.85
C ASP A 365 4.57 3.93 -8.73
N GLU A 366 4.90 3.20 -7.66
CA GLU A 366 6.24 2.67 -7.42
C GLU A 366 6.61 1.51 -8.35
N LEU A 367 7.90 1.37 -8.65
CA LEU A 367 8.45 0.22 -9.34
C LEU A 367 9.16 -0.70 -8.35
N VAL A 368 8.48 -1.76 -7.91
CA VAL A 368 9.05 -2.73 -6.97
C VAL A 368 9.30 -4.08 -7.64
N GLN A 369 10.55 -4.54 -7.55
CA GLN A 369 11.02 -5.80 -8.12
C GLN A 369 11.26 -6.84 -7.02
N ILE A 370 10.45 -7.90 -7.03
CA ILE A 370 10.48 -8.99 -6.05
C ILE A 370 10.64 -10.32 -6.78
N PHE A 371 11.81 -10.52 -7.40
CA PHE A 371 12.11 -11.73 -8.17
C PHE A 371 13.00 -12.70 -7.39
N ASN A 372 12.93 -13.99 -7.72
CA ASN A 372 13.85 -15.02 -7.21
C ASN A 372 13.93 -15.13 -5.67
N ASN A 373 12.81 -14.92 -4.96
CA ASN A 373 12.68 -15.11 -3.52
C ASN A 373 11.89 -16.41 -3.25
N PRO A 374 12.53 -17.60 -3.19
CA PRO A 374 11.83 -18.88 -3.18
C PRO A 374 11.04 -19.17 -1.89
N ASN A 375 11.41 -18.54 -0.78
CA ASN A 375 10.75 -18.71 0.52
C ASN A 375 9.77 -17.57 0.85
N LEU A 376 9.47 -16.69 -0.12
CA LEU A 376 8.56 -15.57 0.08
C LEU A 376 7.13 -16.09 0.25
N GLU A 377 6.55 -15.84 1.42
CA GLU A 377 5.22 -16.32 1.80
C GLU A 377 4.15 -15.25 1.61
N THR A 378 4.47 -13.96 1.77
CA THR A 378 3.48 -12.88 1.66
C THR A 378 4.11 -11.57 1.20
N VAL A 379 3.38 -10.82 0.38
CA VAL A 379 3.64 -9.41 0.11
C VAL A 379 2.42 -8.58 0.49
N CYS A 380 2.65 -7.53 1.26
CA CYS A 380 1.63 -6.57 1.63
C CYS A 380 1.65 -5.39 0.68
N ILE A 381 0.50 -5.06 0.13
CA ILE A 381 0.36 -4.11 -0.96
C ILE A 381 -0.73 -3.09 -0.67
N ASP A 382 -0.69 -1.98 -1.37
CA ASP A 382 -1.82 -1.05 -1.43
C ASP A 382 -2.88 -1.48 -2.43
N SER A 383 -4.11 -1.05 -2.17
CA SER A 383 -5.24 -1.34 -3.05
C SER A 383 -4.97 -0.74 -4.43
N ASN A 384 -5.21 -1.54 -5.49
CA ASN A 384 -4.99 -1.20 -6.91
C ASN A 384 -3.54 -1.20 -7.44
N GLU A 385 -2.54 -1.42 -6.60
CA GLU A 385 -1.12 -1.34 -6.97
C GLU A 385 -0.73 -2.32 -8.10
N LEU A 386 -1.33 -3.52 -8.11
CA LEU A 386 -1.15 -4.51 -9.18
C LEU A 386 -1.73 -4.07 -10.52
N SER A 387 -2.81 -3.28 -10.51
CA SER A 387 -3.48 -2.88 -11.75
C SER A 387 -2.69 -1.83 -12.54
N ASN A 388 -1.81 -1.10 -11.85
CA ASN A 388 -0.87 -0.15 -12.43
C ASN A 388 0.40 -0.80 -13.01
N GLY A 389 0.67 -2.06 -12.66
CA GLY A 389 1.85 -2.81 -13.14
C GLY A 389 3.18 -2.37 -12.52
N GLY A 390 3.15 -1.64 -11.41
CA GLY A 390 4.33 -1.15 -10.67
C GLY A 390 5.05 -2.24 -9.88
N VAL A 391 4.31 -3.23 -9.38
CA VAL A 391 4.87 -4.34 -8.60
C VAL A 391 5.07 -5.55 -9.50
N ALA A 392 6.33 -5.98 -9.64
CA ALA A 392 6.71 -7.13 -10.44
C ALA A 392 7.23 -8.26 -9.54
N ILE A 393 6.36 -9.24 -9.30
CA ILE A 393 6.63 -10.42 -8.48
C ILE A 393 6.96 -11.59 -9.41
N GLY A 394 7.96 -12.39 -9.03
CA GLY A 394 8.40 -13.55 -9.81
C GLY A 394 7.30 -14.60 -10.05
N PRO A 395 7.61 -15.69 -10.80
CA PRO A 395 6.63 -16.66 -11.29
C PRO A 395 5.94 -17.51 -10.19
N SER A 396 6.26 -17.30 -8.92
CA SER A 396 5.60 -17.95 -7.79
C SER A 396 4.29 -17.25 -7.47
N VAL A 397 3.22 -18.02 -7.23
CA VAL A 397 1.94 -17.47 -6.72
C VAL A 397 2.17 -17.11 -5.26
N VAL A 398 2.65 -15.90 -5.01
CA VAL A 398 2.82 -15.36 -3.66
C VAL A 398 1.50 -14.69 -3.26
N PRO A 399 0.88 -15.08 -2.13
CA PRO A 399 -0.28 -14.38 -1.57
C PRO A 399 0.00 -12.88 -1.41
N LEU A 400 -0.93 -12.08 -1.90
CA LEU A 400 -0.93 -10.63 -1.76
C LEU A 400 -2.03 -10.25 -0.78
N SER A 401 -1.70 -9.43 0.20
CA SER A 401 -2.65 -9.02 1.23
C SER A 401 -2.65 -7.50 1.39
N GLU A 402 -3.83 -6.93 1.55
CA GLU A 402 -4.00 -5.52 1.93
C GLU A 402 -4.13 -5.37 3.46
N TYR A 403 -4.25 -6.47 4.20
CA TYR A 403 -4.57 -6.53 5.63
C TYR A 403 -3.38 -6.77 6.55
N CYS A 404 -2.18 -6.38 6.13
CA CYS A 404 -0.99 -6.51 6.95
C CYS A 404 -0.87 -5.48 8.06
N THR A 405 -1.54 -4.33 7.86
CA THR A 405 -1.75 -3.31 8.87
C THR A 405 -3.18 -2.82 8.72
N PHE A 406 -3.90 -2.67 9.84
CA PHE A 406 -5.24 -2.05 9.85
C PHE A 406 -5.17 -0.51 9.79
N ILE A 407 -3.95 0.01 9.95
CA ILE A 407 -3.56 1.40 9.72
C ILE A 407 -3.26 1.57 8.22
N PRO A 408 -3.80 2.60 7.55
CA PRO A 408 -3.45 2.91 6.17
C PRO A 408 -1.93 3.12 6.00
N GLY A 409 -1.40 2.75 4.83
CA GLY A 409 -0.06 3.19 4.42
C GLY A 409 -0.10 4.63 3.91
N GLY A 410 1.03 5.34 3.94
CA GLY A 410 1.11 6.72 3.50
C GLY A 410 0.89 7.76 4.59
N ASP A 411 0.80 9.02 4.18
CA ASP A 411 0.40 10.13 5.06
C ASP A 411 -1.14 10.14 5.22
N TYR A 412 -1.63 10.17 6.46
CA TYR A 412 -3.07 10.18 6.77
C TYR A 412 -3.36 10.93 8.07
N ASN A 413 -4.60 11.34 8.25
CA ASN A 413 -5.13 11.93 9.48
C ASN A 413 -5.91 10.89 10.30
N ILE A 414 -5.93 11.07 11.62
CA ILE A 414 -6.61 10.17 12.55
C ILE A 414 -7.68 10.96 13.32
N ILE A 415 -8.89 10.44 13.32
CA ILE A 415 -9.97 10.84 14.22
C ILE A 415 -10.20 9.67 15.18
N SER A 416 -10.10 9.90 16.48
CA SER A 416 -10.41 8.89 17.49
C SER A 416 -11.11 9.48 18.69
N GLY A 417 -11.64 8.66 19.59
CA GLY A 417 -12.26 9.13 20.82
C GLY A 417 -13.10 8.07 21.52
N TYR A 418 -13.79 8.49 22.57
CA TYR A 418 -14.67 7.64 23.37
C TYR A 418 -16.13 8.05 23.26
N ILE A 419 -17.00 7.05 23.32
CA ILE A 419 -18.45 7.21 23.39
C ILE A 419 -18.90 6.76 24.77
N ILE A 420 -19.40 7.71 25.55
CA ILE A 420 -19.72 7.54 26.97
C ILE A 420 -21.21 7.79 27.18
N PHE A 421 -21.86 6.95 27.97
CA PHE A 421 -23.25 7.08 28.38
C PHE A 421 -23.34 7.56 29.82
N ASP A 422 -23.73 8.83 29.98
CA ASP A 422 -23.99 9.50 31.24
C ASP A 422 -25.42 9.17 31.69
N SER A 423 -25.51 8.18 32.58
CA SER A 423 -26.79 7.66 33.08
C SER A 423 -27.36 8.47 34.25
N ASP A 424 -26.54 9.26 34.94
CA ASP A 424 -26.93 9.99 36.15
C ASP A 424 -27.03 11.52 35.96
N ASP A 425 -26.84 11.99 34.72
CA ASP A 425 -26.94 13.38 34.27
C ASP A 425 -25.93 14.29 35.02
N ASN A 426 -24.74 13.75 35.32
CA ASN A 426 -23.67 14.48 35.99
C ASN A 426 -22.54 14.97 35.05
N GLY A 427 -22.63 14.59 33.76
CA GLY A 427 -21.67 14.82 32.69
C GLY A 427 -20.70 13.66 32.51
N CYS A 428 -20.44 13.24 31.27
CA CYS A 428 -19.59 12.09 30.97
C CYS A 428 -18.20 12.13 31.63
N ASP A 429 -18.01 11.28 32.64
CA ASP A 429 -16.78 11.08 33.40
C ASP A 429 -16.30 9.61 33.34
N THR A 430 -15.17 9.32 33.98
CA THR A 430 -14.53 7.99 33.91
C THR A 430 -15.30 6.87 34.63
N ASN A 431 -16.35 7.19 35.39
CA ASN A 431 -17.21 6.22 36.07
C ASN A 431 -18.44 5.87 35.25
N ASP A 432 -18.70 6.60 34.17
CA ASP A 432 -19.83 6.35 33.28
C ASP A 432 -19.62 5.13 32.40
N LEU A 433 -20.72 4.60 31.89
CA LEU A 433 -20.72 3.40 31.08
C LEU A 433 -20.20 3.73 29.66
N SER A 434 -19.37 2.85 29.10
CA SER A 434 -19.05 2.92 27.68
C SER A 434 -20.28 2.53 26.85
N TYR A 435 -20.46 3.16 25.69
CA TYR A 435 -21.44 2.71 24.70
C TYR A 435 -20.72 1.89 23.63
N PRO A 436 -20.84 0.55 23.64
CA PRO A 436 -20.22 -0.31 22.64
C PRO A 436 -21.06 -0.45 21.36
N ASN A 437 -20.39 -0.65 20.23
CA ASN A 437 -20.97 -0.82 18.90
C ASN A 437 -21.92 0.32 18.50
N LEU A 438 -21.66 1.55 18.95
CA LEU A 438 -22.38 2.71 18.45
C LEU A 438 -21.80 3.13 17.10
N ARG A 439 -22.68 3.32 16.13
CA ARG A 439 -22.33 3.79 14.81
C ARG A 439 -21.98 5.29 14.80
N LEU A 440 -20.93 5.64 14.07
CA LEU A 440 -20.53 7.00 13.74
C LEU A 440 -20.49 7.14 12.22
N ASP A 441 -21.30 8.08 11.69
CA ASP A 441 -21.26 8.48 10.28
C ASP A 441 -20.23 9.60 10.11
N ILE A 442 -19.28 9.43 9.18
CA ILE A 442 -18.18 10.37 8.93
C ILE A 442 -18.16 10.75 7.46
N SER A 443 -18.20 12.05 7.13
CA SER A 443 -18.15 12.50 5.73
C SER A 443 -17.67 13.94 5.59
N ASP A 444 -16.96 14.24 4.50
CA ASP A 444 -16.63 15.61 4.08
C ASP A 444 -17.49 16.09 2.88
N GLY A 445 -18.50 15.30 2.51
CA GLY A 445 -19.37 15.52 1.36
C GLY A 445 -18.85 14.98 0.02
N MET A 446 -17.59 14.54 -0.05
CA MET A 446 -17.03 13.80 -1.20
C MET A 446 -16.76 12.34 -0.84
N ASP A 447 -16.05 12.16 0.27
CA ASP A 447 -15.77 10.88 0.88
C ASP A 447 -16.71 10.66 2.09
N SER A 448 -17.08 9.41 2.30
CA SER A 448 -17.91 9.00 3.43
C SER A 448 -17.46 7.65 3.94
N GLY A 449 -17.45 7.50 5.26
CA GLY A 449 -17.17 6.25 5.95
C GLY A 449 -18.04 6.10 7.19
N ILE A 450 -18.12 4.87 7.67
CA ILE A 450 -18.81 4.54 8.91
C ILE A 450 -17.82 3.76 9.79
N THR A 451 -17.76 4.12 11.07
CA THR A 451 -17.02 3.38 12.10
C THR A 451 -17.95 3.06 13.27
N PHE A 452 -17.54 2.15 14.14
CA PHE A 452 -18.27 1.75 15.34
C PHE A 452 -17.36 1.79 16.56
N SER A 453 -17.91 2.15 17.72
CA SER A 453 -17.17 1.99 18.97
C SER A 453 -16.98 0.52 19.35
N ASN A 454 -15.84 0.19 19.94
CA ASN A 454 -15.56 -1.14 20.48
C ASN A 454 -16.24 -1.36 21.86
N ASN A 455 -15.97 -2.49 22.51
CA ASN A 455 -16.54 -2.80 23.84
C ASN A 455 -16.13 -1.79 24.95
N ALA A 456 -15.00 -1.11 24.78
CA ALA A 456 -14.55 -0.03 25.67
C ALA A 456 -15.14 1.35 25.30
N GLY A 457 -15.97 1.43 24.26
CA GLY A 457 -16.54 2.68 23.77
C GLY A 457 -15.58 3.49 22.89
N GLU A 458 -14.39 2.98 22.60
CA GLU A 458 -13.38 3.65 21.78
C GLU A 458 -13.67 3.45 20.29
N TYR A 459 -13.45 4.49 19.49
CA TYR A 459 -13.52 4.43 18.04
C TYR A 459 -12.30 5.10 17.40
N THR A 460 -11.96 4.65 16.20
CA THR A 460 -10.90 5.22 15.36
C THR A 460 -11.36 5.27 13.91
N PHE A 461 -10.96 6.31 13.18
CA PHE A 461 -11.18 6.49 11.76
C PHE A 461 -9.99 7.20 11.13
N TYR A 462 -9.54 6.71 9.97
CA TYR A 462 -8.43 7.27 9.21
C TYR A 462 -8.95 8.03 7.99
N THR A 463 -8.34 9.17 7.67
CA THR A 463 -8.86 10.08 6.65
C THR A 463 -7.79 10.96 6.02
N ASN A 464 -8.10 11.71 4.96
CA ASN A 464 -7.14 12.57 4.26
C ASN A 464 -7.31 14.04 4.68
N GLU A 465 -6.77 15.01 3.92
CA GLU A 465 -7.13 16.41 4.09
C GLU A 465 -8.60 16.63 3.70
N GLY A 466 -9.31 17.44 4.48
CA GLY A 466 -10.74 17.60 4.31
C GLY A 466 -11.37 18.25 5.52
N THR A 467 -12.69 18.45 5.50
CA THR A 467 -13.43 18.86 6.70
C THR A 467 -14.54 17.85 6.92
N TYR A 468 -14.34 16.98 7.89
CA TYR A 468 -15.20 15.84 8.14
C TYR A 468 -16.25 16.17 9.20
N ASP A 469 -17.52 16.04 8.84
CA ASP A 469 -18.66 15.95 9.75
C ASP A 469 -18.67 14.56 10.40
N ILE A 470 -18.78 14.51 11.73
CA ILE A 470 -18.87 13.27 12.52
C ILE A 470 -20.19 13.29 13.29
N ILE A 471 -21.05 12.31 13.00
CA ILE A 471 -22.41 12.25 13.50
C ILE A 471 -22.66 10.89 14.15
N PRO A 472 -22.85 10.83 15.49
CA PRO A 472 -23.29 9.61 16.16
C PRO A 472 -24.70 9.22 15.71
N ASN A 473 -24.85 7.97 15.28
CA ASN A 473 -26.09 7.41 14.76
C ASN A 473 -26.63 6.35 15.72
N ILE A 474 -27.52 6.78 16.62
CA ILE A 474 -28.11 5.95 17.68
C ILE A 474 -29.45 5.40 17.19
N GLU A 475 -29.71 4.11 17.44
CA GLU A 475 -31.05 3.53 17.30
C GLU A 475 -32.05 4.28 18.22
N ASN A 476 -33.21 4.67 17.68
CA ASN A 476 -34.22 5.48 18.38
C ASN A 476 -33.67 6.82 18.94
N PRO A 477 -33.15 7.72 18.07
CA PRO A 477 -32.41 8.91 18.49
C PRO A 477 -33.24 9.90 19.34
N SER A 478 -34.57 9.82 19.32
CA SER A 478 -35.43 10.65 20.19
C SER A 478 -35.32 10.32 21.68
N TRP A 479 -34.86 9.11 22.03
CA TRP A 479 -34.75 8.64 23.41
C TRP A 479 -33.46 9.08 24.10
N PHE A 480 -32.55 9.70 23.36
CA PHE A 480 -31.23 10.09 23.81
C PHE A 480 -30.94 11.54 23.39
N SER A 481 -30.00 12.18 24.08
CA SER A 481 -29.39 13.43 23.65
C SER A 481 -27.89 13.22 23.53
N VAL A 482 -27.31 13.75 22.46
CA VAL A 482 -25.88 13.55 22.13
C VAL A 482 -25.19 14.90 22.17
N SER A 483 -24.06 14.97 22.88
CA SER A 483 -23.25 16.17 23.01
C SER A 483 -21.78 15.86 22.72
N PRO A 484 -21.19 16.45 21.67
CA PRO A 484 -21.82 17.22 20.60
C PRO A 484 -22.68 16.35 19.66
N SER A 485 -23.76 16.87 19.09
CA SER A 485 -24.61 16.10 18.15
C SER A 485 -24.02 15.97 16.74
N ASN A 486 -23.09 16.85 16.39
CA ASN A 486 -22.27 16.83 15.18
C ASN A 486 -20.97 17.60 15.49
N VAL A 487 -19.85 17.17 14.92
CA VAL A 487 -18.58 17.88 14.98
C VAL A 487 -18.00 17.99 13.58
N GLN A 488 -17.48 19.18 13.26
CA GLN A 488 -16.67 19.38 12.06
C GLN A 488 -15.20 19.43 12.42
N ILE A 489 -14.43 18.49 11.89
CA ILE A 489 -12.98 18.41 12.09
C ILE A 489 -12.28 18.79 10.79
N PRO A 490 -11.64 19.97 10.71
CA PRO A 490 -10.85 20.36 9.56
C PRO A 490 -9.43 19.80 9.66
N PHE A 491 -9.00 19.09 8.63
CA PHE A 491 -7.61 18.73 8.35
C PHE A 491 -7.11 19.51 7.14
N ILE A 492 -6.17 20.43 7.38
CA ILE A 492 -5.55 21.25 6.32
C ILE A 492 -4.37 20.51 5.69
N ASP A 493 -3.65 19.73 6.50
CA ASP A 493 -2.48 18.94 6.13
C ASP A 493 -2.68 17.49 6.62
N LEU A 494 -1.87 16.54 6.15
CA LEU A 494 -1.85 15.14 6.60
C LEU A 494 -1.06 14.93 7.90
N ASN A 495 -1.09 13.72 8.47
CA ASN A 495 -0.39 13.31 9.71
C ASN A 495 -0.82 14.05 10.98
N ASN A 496 -2.08 14.46 11.05
CA ASN A 496 -2.68 15.05 12.24
C ASN A 496 -3.58 14.05 12.96
N THR A 497 -3.64 14.16 14.29
CA THR A 497 -4.55 13.37 15.13
C THR A 497 -5.47 14.29 15.90
N VAL A 498 -6.77 14.00 15.88
CA VAL A 498 -7.78 14.70 16.69
C VAL A 498 -8.56 13.69 17.52
N ASN A 499 -8.59 13.92 18.82
CA ASN A 499 -9.42 13.18 19.75
C ASN A 499 -10.76 13.92 19.95
N GLN A 500 -11.87 13.24 19.69
CA GLN A 500 -13.22 13.77 19.83
C GLN A 500 -14.10 12.79 20.59
N ASP A 501 -14.51 13.14 21.80
CA ASP A 501 -15.42 12.29 22.58
C ASP A 501 -16.89 12.66 22.33
N PHE A 502 -17.79 11.70 22.50
CA PHE A 502 -19.24 11.91 22.43
C PHE A 502 -19.91 11.47 23.73
N CYS A 503 -20.69 12.37 24.31
CA CYS A 503 -21.45 12.13 25.53
C CYS A 503 -22.93 11.89 25.20
N ILE A 504 -23.48 10.79 25.69
CA ILE A 504 -24.87 10.39 25.47
C ILE A 504 -25.60 10.44 26.81
N THR A 505 -26.69 11.19 26.87
CA THR A 505 -27.56 11.30 28.05
C THR A 505 -28.97 10.79 27.72
N PRO A 506 -29.69 10.16 28.65
CA PRO A 506 -31.07 9.75 28.44
C PRO A 506 -31.99 10.97 28.25
N ASN A 507 -32.91 10.91 27.29
CA ASN A 507 -33.97 11.90 27.10
C ASN A 507 -35.32 11.26 27.38
N GLY A 508 -35.94 11.58 28.53
CA GLY A 508 -37.17 10.93 28.96
C GLY A 508 -36.92 9.52 29.51
N THR A 509 -38.00 8.78 29.74
CA THR A 509 -37.96 7.41 30.29
C THR A 509 -38.49 6.46 29.21
N HIS A 510 -37.58 5.70 28.62
CA HIS A 510 -37.87 4.78 27.53
C HIS A 510 -37.34 3.39 27.87
N ASN A 511 -38.26 2.43 27.88
CA ASN A 511 -38.02 1.04 28.22
C ASN A 511 -38.10 0.23 26.91
N ASP A 512 -37.07 -0.54 26.57
CA ASP A 512 -37.05 -1.32 25.34
C ASP A 512 -36.03 -2.45 25.45
N LEU A 513 -36.41 -3.65 25.02
CA LEU A 513 -35.58 -4.85 25.05
C LEU A 513 -35.64 -5.52 23.67
N GLU A 514 -34.59 -6.23 23.29
CA GLU A 514 -34.54 -6.99 22.04
C GLU A 514 -33.94 -8.36 22.34
N ILE A 515 -34.42 -9.40 21.66
CA ILE A 515 -33.89 -10.76 21.76
C ILE A 515 -33.74 -11.40 20.38
N VAL A 516 -32.70 -12.21 20.21
CA VAL A 516 -32.44 -13.01 19.00
C VAL A 516 -31.91 -14.38 19.39
N ILE A 517 -32.25 -15.41 18.61
CA ILE A 517 -31.66 -16.75 18.70
C ILE A 517 -30.70 -16.93 17.52
N VAL A 518 -29.47 -17.33 17.81
CA VAL A 518 -28.38 -17.47 16.85
C VAL A 518 -27.89 -18.92 16.84
N PRO A 519 -27.98 -19.67 15.72
CA PRO A 519 -27.38 -21.00 15.63
C PRO A 519 -25.85 -20.89 15.54
N ILE A 520 -25.14 -21.50 16.47
CA ILE A 520 -23.67 -21.57 16.49
C ILE A 520 -23.21 -22.84 15.78
N VAL A 521 -23.72 -24.00 16.23
CA VAL A 521 -23.54 -25.28 15.55
C VAL A 521 -24.89 -25.71 15.01
N ALA A 522 -25.00 -25.80 13.69
CA ALA A 522 -26.26 -26.10 13.02
C ALA A 522 -26.77 -27.51 13.36
N ALA A 523 -28.09 -27.70 13.31
CA ALA A 523 -28.70 -28.99 13.60
C ALA A 523 -28.37 -30.05 12.53
N GLN A 524 -27.80 -31.17 12.98
CA GLN A 524 -27.57 -32.36 12.16
C GLN A 524 -28.13 -33.59 12.88
N PRO A 525 -28.78 -34.54 12.19
CA PRO A 525 -29.38 -35.70 12.85
C PRO A 525 -28.33 -36.55 13.60
N GLY A 526 -28.52 -36.73 14.90
CA GLY A 526 -27.65 -37.54 15.77
C GLY A 526 -26.42 -36.82 16.31
N PHE A 527 -26.29 -35.51 16.09
CA PHE A 527 -25.16 -34.69 16.56
C PHE A 527 -25.65 -33.57 17.48
N ASP A 528 -24.69 -32.93 18.14
CA ASP A 528 -24.96 -31.79 19.01
C ASP A 528 -25.15 -30.52 18.18
N ALA A 529 -26.24 -29.81 18.44
CA ALA A 529 -26.53 -28.49 17.92
C ALA A 529 -26.41 -27.47 19.05
N SER A 530 -25.85 -26.30 18.74
CA SER A 530 -25.61 -25.24 19.73
C SER A 530 -26.25 -23.95 19.28
N TYR A 531 -26.93 -23.27 20.18
CA TYR A 531 -27.62 -22.00 19.94
C TYR A 531 -27.24 -21.00 21.01
N GLN A 532 -27.16 -19.73 20.63
CA GLN A 532 -26.94 -18.61 21.53
C GLN A 532 -28.17 -17.71 21.51
N ILE A 533 -28.70 -17.43 22.69
CA ILE A 533 -29.79 -16.48 22.90
C ILE A 533 -29.15 -15.16 23.29
N VAL A 534 -29.25 -14.15 22.44
CA VAL A 534 -28.70 -12.81 22.67
C VAL A 534 -29.84 -11.89 23.05
N TYR A 535 -29.74 -11.21 24.18
CA TYR A 535 -30.70 -10.18 24.57
C TYR A 535 -30.01 -8.88 24.96
N LYS A 536 -30.63 -7.76 24.57
CA LYS A 536 -30.06 -6.41 24.67
C LYS A 536 -31.08 -5.44 25.23
N ASN A 537 -30.60 -4.48 26.03
CA ASN A 537 -31.39 -3.31 26.41
C ASN A 537 -31.20 -2.18 25.40
N LYS A 538 -32.27 -1.81 24.70
CA LYS A 538 -32.33 -0.71 23.73
C LYS A 538 -32.94 0.56 24.32
N GLY A 539 -33.53 0.44 25.51
CA GLY A 539 -34.05 1.55 26.27
C GLY A 539 -32.95 2.33 26.96
N ASN A 540 -33.37 3.37 27.68
CA ASN A 540 -32.47 4.27 28.41
C ASN A 540 -32.58 4.12 29.93
N GLN A 541 -33.24 3.05 30.39
CA GLN A 541 -33.41 2.69 31.80
C GLN A 541 -32.74 1.36 32.11
N VAL A 542 -32.34 1.13 33.37
CA VAL A 542 -31.84 -0.17 33.83
C VAL A 542 -33.01 -1.13 34.04
N LEU A 543 -32.97 -2.32 33.42
CA LEU A 543 -34.12 -3.23 33.34
C LEU A 543 -33.84 -4.57 34.00
N SER A 544 -34.91 -5.25 34.44
CA SER A 544 -34.84 -6.59 35.04
C SER A 544 -36.10 -7.36 34.67
N GLY A 545 -35.98 -8.66 34.42
CA GLY A 545 -37.07 -9.48 33.90
C GLY A 545 -36.67 -10.93 33.75
N SER A 546 -37.28 -11.62 32.78
CA SER A 546 -36.93 -12.99 32.44
C SER A 546 -36.82 -13.21 30.93
N VAL A 547 -36.00 -14.18 30.55
CA VAL A 547 -35.91 -14.73 29.19
C VAL A 547 -36.53 -16.11 29.24
N ASP A 548 -37.56 -16.35 28.42
CA ASP A 548 -38.16 -17.67 28.21
C ASP A 548 -37.71 -18.25 26.86
N PHE A 549 -37.38 -19.53 26.83
CA PHE A 549 -36.94 -20.24 25.65
C PHE A 549 -37.70 -21.55 25.49
N THR A 550 -38.43 -21.66 24.39
CA THR A 550 -39.24 -22.83 24.02
C THR A 550 -38.58 -23.59 22.87
N TYR A 551 -38.56 -24.92 23.00
CA TYR A 551 -37.99 -25.84 22.02
C TYR A 551 -38.78 -27.17 21.99
N ASN A 552 -38.62 -27.97 20.93
CA ASN A 552 -39.29 -29.26 20.82
C ASN A 552 -38.51 -30.39 21.54
N ASP A 553 -38.83 -30.60 22.82
CA ASP A 553 -38.23 -31.64 23.68
C ASP A 553 -38.38 -33.08 23.15
N SER A 554 -39.34 -33.34 22.26
CA SER A 554 -39.49 -34.68 21.70
C SER A 554 -38.37 -35.07 20.73
N VAL A 555 -37.67 -34.08 20.17
CA VAL A 555 -36.63 -34.28 19.15
C VAL A 555 -35.28 -33.65 19.51
N LEU A 556 -35.21 -32.97 20.65
CA LEU A 556 -34.04 -32.27 21.15
C LEU A 556 -33.81 -32.58 22.62
N ASP A 557 -32.67 -33.19 22.92
CA ASP A 557 -32.26 -33.50 24.28
C ASP A 557 -31.27 -32.45 24.79
N LEU A 558 -31.61 -31.74 25.87
CA LEU A 558 -30.72 -30.73 26.44
C LEU A 558 -29.43 -31.36 26.99
N ILE A 559 -28.28 -30.89 26.54
CA ILE A 559 -26.94 -31.28 27.03
C ILE A 559 -26.46 -30.29 28.08
N SER A 560 -26.45 -29.00 27.76
CA SER A 560 -25.90 -27.97 28.65
C SER A 560 -26.45 -26.57 28.34
N THR A 561 -26.33 -25.69 29.33
CA THR A 561 -26.59 -24.25 29.20
C THR A 561 -25.44 -23.48 29.86
N SER A 562 -25.08 -22.30 29.32
CA SER A 562 -24.03 -21.46 29.94
C SER A 562 -24.51 -20.79 31.23
N ALA A 563 -25.82 -20.56 31.37
CA ALA A 563 -26.47 -20.09 32.60
C ALA A 563 -27.47 -21.13 33.12
N VAL A 564 -27.54 -21.32 34.44
CA VAL A 564 -28.49 -22.27 35.06
C VAL A 564 -29.92 -21.69 34.98
N PRO A 565 -30.89 -22.40 34.37
CA PRO A 565 -32.28 -21.92 34.31
C PRO A 565 -32.93 -21.84 35.70
N ASP A 566 -33.70 -20.79 35.96
CA ASP A 566 -34.56 -20.66 37.13
C ASP A 566 -35.76 -21.62 37.05
N ILE A 567 -36.28 -21.82 35.84
CA ILE A 567 -37.33 -22.78 35.53
C ILE A 567 -36.85 -23.67 34.41
N GLN A 568 -36.97 -24.98 34.59
CA GLN A 568 -36.68 -25.97 33.57
C GLN A 568 -37.77 -27.03 33.56
N THR A 569 -38.49 -27.12 32.45
CA THR A 569 -39.51 -28.13 32.17
C THR A 569 -39.30 -28.68 30.76
N PRO A 570 -39.78 -29.89 30.43
CA PRO A 570 -39.71 -30.42 29.06
C PRO A 570 -40.18 -29.39 28.04
N GLY A 571 -39.28 -28.98 27.13
CA GLY A 571 -39.54 -28.04 26.04
C GLY A 571 -39.58 -26.56 26.41
N ASN A 572 -39.26 -26.21 27.66
CA ASN A 572 -39.25 -24.80 28.08
C ASN A 572 -38.23 -24.52 29.21
N MET A 573 -37.43 -23.47 29.03
CA MET A 573 -36.48 -22.95 30.02
C MET A 573 -36.72 -21.46 30.26
N SER A 574 -36.46 -20.98 31.48
CA SER A 574 -36.55 -19.57 31.85
C SER A 574 -35.37 -19.13 32.71
N TRP A 575 -34.85 -17.94 32.44
CA TRP A 575 -33.78 -17.29 33.21
C TRP A 575 -34.20 -15.88 33.62
N ASN A 576 -34.11 -15.57 34.91
CA ASN A 576 -34.24 -14.22 35.43
C ASN A 576 -32.94 -13.45 35.19
N TYR A 577 -33.07 -12.19 34.77
CA TYR A 577 -31.94 -11.26 34.71
C TYR A 577 -32.24 -10.03 35.56
N ALA A 578 -31.21 -9.50 36.20
CA ALA A 578 -31.26 -8.28 36.99
C ALA A 578 -30.28 -7.24 36.44
N ASP A 579 -30.62 -5.97 36.62
CA ASP A 579 -29.78 -4.81 36.34
C ASP A 579 -29.12 -4.86 34.94
N LEU A 580 -29.91 -5.08 33.89
CA LEU A 580 -29.46 -4.97 32.51
C LEU A 580 -29.39 -3.48 32.15
N ASN A 581 -28.18 -2.93 32.07
CA ASN A 581 -27.95 -1.51 31.82
C ASN A 581 -28.34 -1.12 30.39
N PRO A 582 -28.64 0.16 30.11
CA PRO A 582 -28.79 0.65 28.74
C PRO A 582 -27.61 0.22 27.87
N PHE A 583 -27.89 -0.27 26.66
CA PHE A 583 -26.92 -0.78 25.68
C PHE A 583 -26.17 -2.06 26.07
N GLU A 584 -26.34 -2.55 27.29
CA GLU A 584 -25.80 -3.83 27.72
C GLU A 584 -26.45 -4.96 26.92
N ARG A 585 -25.63 -5.92 26.50
CA ARG A 585 -26.05 -7.19 25.92
C ARG A 585 -25.57 -8.34 26.79
N ARG A 586 -26.38 -9.39 26.88
CA ARG A 586 -26.02 -10.65 27.53
C ARG A 586 -26.40 -11.82 26.63
N THR A 587 -25.74 -12.95 26.86
CA THR A 587 -25.94 -14.17 26.08
C THR A 587 -26.21 -15.36 26.97
N ILE A 588 -26.97 -16.32 26.45
CA ILE A 588 -27.19 -17.65 27.05
C ILE A 588 -26.94 -18.68 25.94
N ASP A 589 -25.93 -19.52 26.13
CA ASP A 589 -25.61 -20.60 25.20
C ASP A 589 -26.36 -21.86 25.63
N VAL A 590 -26.89 -22.58 24.66
CA VAL A 590 -27.70 -23.79 24.86
C VAL A 590 -27.24 -24.85 23.87
N VAL A 591 -26.93 -26.03 24.38
CA VAL A 591 -26.48 -27.17 23.57
C VAL A 591 -27.50 -28.30 23.68
N PHE A 592 -27.95 -28.80 22.53
CA PHE A 592 -28.89 -29.92 22.41
C PHE A 592 -28.26 -31.06 21.62
N ASN A 593 -28.53 -32.31 21.99
CA ASN A 593 -28.39 -33.42 21.07
C ASN A 593 -29.64 -33.45 20.18
N VAL A 594 -29.46 -33.52 18.85
CA VAL A 594 -30.55 -33.67 17.90
C VAL A 594 -30.79 -35.16 17.67
N ASN A 595 -32.04 -35.62 17.81
CA ASN A 595 -32.38 -37.02 17.56
C ASN A 595 -31.85 -37.50 16.21
N SER A 596 -31.28 -38.70 16.18
CA SER A 596 -30.88 -39.38 14.96
C SER A 596 -32.10 -39.88 14.17
N PRO A 597 -31.92 -40.25 12.89
CA PRO A 597 -32.99 -40.88 12.10
C PRO A 597 -33.43 -42.26 12.66
N MET A 598 -32.70 -42.78 13.64
CA MET A 598 -32.97 -44.07 14.30
C MET A 598 -33.76 -43.93 15.61
N GLU A 599 -33.96 -42.70 16.09
CA GLU A 599 -34.75 -42.40 17.30
C GLU A 599 -36.23 -42.16 16.98
N THR A 600 -37.07 -42.03 17.99
CA THR A 600 -38.52 -41.84 17.81
C THR A 600 -39.04 -40.80 18.79
N PRO A 601 -39.48 -39.62 18.32
CA PRO A 601 -39.52 -39.17 16.92
C PRO A 601 -38.13 -38.99 16.28
N ALA A 602 -38.00 -39.35 15.00
CA ALA A 602 -36.77 -39.18 14.23
C ALA A 602 -36.68 -37.74 13.69
N VAL A 603 -35.46 -37.21 13.61
CA VAL A 603 -35.15 -35.99 12.85
C VAL A 603 -34.36 -36.39 11.60
N ASN A 604 -34.74 -35.82 10.45
CA ASN A 604 -34.12 -36.04 9.16
C ASN A 604 -33.60 -34.71 8.60
N ILE A 605 -32.75 -34.81 7.59
CA ILE A 605 -32.37 -33.66 6.77
C ILE A 605 -33.65 -33.04 6.19
N ASP A 606 -33.68 -31.72 6.11
CA ASP A 606 -34.80 -30.86 5.69
C ASP A 606 -35.97 -30.76 6.69
N ASP A 607 -35.92 -31.45 7.83
CA ASP A 607 -36.86 -31.19 8.92
C ASP A 607 -36.59 -29.78 9.50
N VAL A 608 -37.63 -29.11 9.99
CA VAL A 608 -37.53 -27.77 10.59
C VAL A 608 -37.68 -27.88 12.10
N LEU A 609 -36.68 -27.41 12.83
CA LEU A 609 -36.69 -27.27 14.28
C LEU A 609 -37.09 -25.85 14.65
N ASP A 610 -38.15 -25.74 15.44
CA ASP A 610 -38.74 -24.47 15.85
C ASP A 610 -38.24 -24.09 17.25
N PHE A 611 -37.70 -22.88 17.36
CA PHE A 611 -37.27 -22.30 18.62
C PHE A 611 -37.94 -20.95 18.78
N THR A 612 -38.39 -20.64 20.00
CA THR A 612 -38.93 -19.32 20.32
C THR A 612 -38.28 -18.81 21.59
N ALA A 613 -37.71 -17.60 21.52
CA ALA A 613 -37.19 -16.88 22.66
C ALA A 613 -38.07 -15.65 22.89
N VAL A 614 -38.46 -15.43 24.14
CA VAL A 614 -39.22 -14.26 24.57
C VAL A 614 -38.45 -13.61 25.69
N ILE A 615 -38.05 -12.36 25.51
CA ILE A 615 -37.63 -11.54 26.64
C ILE A 615 -38.88 -10.86 27.19
N ASN A 616 -39.28 -11.25 28.40
CA ASN A 616 -40.54 -10.80 28.94
C ASN A 616 -40.43 -9.31 29.31
N PRO A 617 -41.33 -8.48 28.75
CA PRO A 617 -41.24 -7.06 28.91
C PRO A 617 -41.60 -6.64 30.32
N ILE A 618 -40.90 -5.61 30.73
CA ILE A 618 -41.31 -4.65 31.75
C ILE A 618 -42.54 -3.86 31.31
N SER A 619 -43.30 -3.35 32.27
CA SER A 619 -44.41 -2.44 31.98
C SER A 619 -43.89 -1.19 31.27
N GLY A 620 -44.41 -0.88 30.09
CA GLY A 620 -44.06 0.32 29.33
C GLY A 620 -42.94 0.13 28.31
N ASP A 621 -42.64 -1.12 27.92
CA ASP A 621 -41.83 -1.42 26.74
C ASP A 621 -42.43 -0.78 25.47
N GLU A 622 -41.62 -0.04 24.71
CA GLU A 622 -42.09 0.79 23.60
C GLU A 622 -42.12 0.06 22.24
N ILE A 623 -41.28 -0.96 22.01
CA ILE A 623 -41.24 -1.75 20.77
C ILE A 623 -41.48 -3.24 21.07
N PRO A 624 -42.69 -3.67 21.46
CA PRO A 624 -42.92 -5.04 21.92
C PRO A 624 -42.71 -6.16 20.88
N ASN A 625 -42.48 -5.83 19.61
CA ASN A 625 -42.33 -6.81 18.53
C ASN A 625 -40.93 -7.45 18.46
N ASP A 626 -39.88 -6.79 18.95
CA ASP A 626 -38.51 -7.32 18.98
C ASP A 626 -38.18 -8.06 20.29
N ASN A 627 -39.14 -8.10 21.21
CA ASN A 627 -39.12 -8.91 22.43
C ASN A 627 -39.37 -10.40 22.21
N THR A 628 -39.71 -10.82 21.00
CA THR A 628 -39.93 -12.22 20.65
C THR A 628 -39.21 -12.55 19.36
N PHE A 629 -38.38 -13.59 19.40
CA PHE A 629 -37.69 -14.11 18.23
C PHE A 629 -38.04 -15.57 18.01
N ARG A 630 -38.42 -15.90 16.78
CA ARG A 630 -38.69 -17.28 16.35
C ARG A 630 -37.66 -17.68 15.31
N LEU A 631 -36.93 -18.75 15.58
CA LEU A 631 -35.95 -19.34 14.67
C LEU A 631 -36.52 -20.65 14.10
N GLU A 632 -36.61 -20.71 12.77
CA GLU A 632 -36.94 -21.92 12.02
C GLU A 632 -35.65 -22.55 11.47
N GLN A 633 -35.02 -23.41 12.27
CA GLN A 633 -33.75 -24.05 11.88
C GLN A 633 -34.01 -25.26 10.99
N VAL A 634 -33.62 -25.19 9.72
CA VAL A 634 -33.59 -26.36 8.83
C VAL A 634 -32.45 -27.30 9.24
N VAL A 635 -32.74 -28.58 9.36
CA VAL A 635 -31.76 -29.63 9.68
C VAL A 635 -30.99 -30.01 8.43
N ILE A 636 -29.66 -30.04 8.53
CA ILE A 636 -28.77 -30.13 7.36
C ILE A 636 -27.80 -31.33 7.44
N GLY A 637 -27.16 -31.64 6.29
CA GLY A 637 -26.13 -32.69 6.14
C GLY A 637 -24.70 -32.18 6.35
N SER A 638 -23.68 -32.86 5.80
CA SER A 638 -22.27 -32.43 5.96
C SER A 638 -22.09 -30.99 5.50
N TYR A 639 -21.55 -30.17 6.38
CA TYR A 639 -21.69 -28.73 6.40
C TYR A 639 -20.31 -28.06 6.34
N ASP A 640 -20.21 -26.90 5.68
CA ASP A 640 -19.00 -26.07 5.66
C ASP A 640 -19.02 -25.14 6.89
N PRO A 641 -18.07 -25.25 7.83
CA PRO A 641 -18.08 -24.46 9.05
C PRO A 641 -17.92 -22.94 8.84
N ASN A 642 -17.53 -22.50 7.64
CA ASN A 642 -17.44 -21.10 7.25
C ASN A 642 -18.63 -20.72 6.36
N ASP A 643 -19.62 -20.01 6.91
CA ASP A 643 -20.88 -19.72 6.22
C ASP A 643 -21.49 -18.36 6.57
N ILE A 644 -22.54 -18.01 5.83
CA ILE A 644 -23.49 -16.95 6.19
C ILE A 644 -24.91 -17.49 6.09
N THR A 645 -25.75 -17.13 7.07
CA THR A 645 -27.16 -17.55 7.14
C THR A 645 -28.06 -16.36 7.44
N CYS A 646 -29.18 -16.25 6.71
CA CYS A 646 -30.29 -15.36 7.06
C CYS A 646 -31.20 -16.06 8.08
N LEU A 647 -31.46 -15.43 9.22
CA LEU A 647 -32.17 -16.05 10.34
C LEU A 647 -33.69 -16.11 10.15
N GLU A 648 -34.26 -15.27 9.28
CA GLU A 648 -35.69 -15.27 8.92
C GLU A 648 -36.11 -16.36 7.93
N SER A 649 -35.26 -17.36 7.66
CA SER A 649 -35.46 -18.44 6.68
C SER A 649 -35.30 -18.02 5.21
N GLY A 650 -35.29 -19.01 4.31
CA GLY A 650 -35.14 -18.80 2.87
C GLY A 650 -36.38 -18.22 2.19
N THR A 651 -37.52 -18.19 2.88
CA THR A 651 -38.76 -17.56 2.38
C THR A 651 -39.45 -16.81 3.50
N VAL A 652 -39.67 -15.51 3.29
CA VAL A 652 -40.35 -14.63 4.23
C VAL A 652 -41.62 -14.06 3.60
N ALA A 653 -42.56 -13.67 4.46
CA ALA A 653 -43.79 -13.04 4.03
C ALA A 653 -43.53 -11.64 3.45
N PRO A 654 -44.32 -11.15 2.47
CA PRO A 654 -44.08 -9.84 1.84
C PRO A 654 -44.10 -8.66 2.80
N GLU A 655 -44.73 -8.80 3.97
CA GLU A 655 -44.74 -7.79 5.03
C GLU A 655 -43.34 -7.54 5.62
N LYS A 656 -42.34 -8.38 5.30
CA LYS A 656 -40.93 -8.18 5.69
C LYS A 656 -40.15 -7.28 4.70
N ILE A 657 -40.75 -6.86 3.59
CA ILE A 657 -40.14 -5.85 2.70
C ILE A 657 -40.11 -4.51 3.45
N GLY A 658 -38.95 -3.86 3.49
CA GLY A 658 -38.73 -2.63 4.25
C GLY A 658 -38.30 -2.86 5.71
N GLU A 659 -38.40 -4.11 6.18
CA GLU A 659 -38.07 -4.51 7.54
C GLU A 659 -36.65 -5.11 7.63
N TYR A 660 -36.19 -5.29 8.87
CA TYR A 660 -34.90 -5.92 9.16
C TYR A 660 -34.89 -7.40 8.81
N LEU A 661 -33.81 -7.83 8.17
CA LEU A 661 -33.34 -9.21 8.13
C LEU A 661 -32.07 -9.33 8.98
N HIS A 662 -31.90 -10.48 9.61
CA HIS A 662 -30.78 -10.78 10.51
C HIS A 662 -29.88 -11.82 9.87
N TYR A 663 -28.57 -11.55 9.91
CA TYR A 663 -27.56 -12.42 9.33
C TYR A 663 -26.57 -12.86 10.39
N ASN A 664 -26.16 -14.12 10.32
CA ASN A 664 -25.08 -14.68 11.12
C ASN A 664 -23.98 -15.18 10.17
N ILE A 665 -22.78 -14.62 10.27
CA ILE A 665 -21.57 -15.14 9.60
C ILE A 665 -20.82 -15.97 10.62
N ARG A 666 -20.50 -17.22 10.28
CA ARG A 666 -19.65 -18.09 11.11
C ARG A 666 -18.34 -18.37 10.40
N PHE A 667 -17.30 -18.52 11.21
CA PHE A 667 -15.97 -18.87 10.73
C PHE A 667 -15.27 -19.79 11.72
N GLU A 668 -14.50 -20.75 11.21
CA GLU A 668 -13.72 -21.71 11.98
C GLU A 668 -12.28 -21.75 11.45
N ASN A 669 -11.30 -21.69 12.35
CA ASN A 669 -9.92 -21.92 11.97
C ASN A 669 -9.69 -23.42 11.69
N THR A 670 -9.81 -23.81 10.43
CA THR A 670 -9.52 -25.18 9.96
C THR A 670 -8.02 -25.47 9.79
N GLY A 671 -7.16 -24.50 10.12
CA GLY A 671 -5.71 -24.60 10.09
C GLY A 671 -5.13 -25.42 11.24
N THR A 672 -3.79 -25.51 11.29
CA THR A 672 -3.06 -26.30 12.30
C THR A 672 -2.37 -25.46 13.38
N ALA A 673 -2.46 -24.14 13.28
CA ALA A 673 -1.88 -23.17 14.22
C ALA A 673 -2.91 -22.08 14.57
N PRO A 674 -2.75 -21.39 15.71
CA PRO A 674 -3.59 -20.24 16.05
C PRO A 674 -3.46 -19.09 15.06
N THR A 675 -4.55 -18.38 14.81
CA THR A 675 -4.56 -17.17 13.96
C THR A 675 -3.89 -16.00 14.70
N SER A 676 -3.39 -15.02 13.96
CA SER A 676 -2.97 -13.71 14.47
C SER A 676 -4.09 -12.68 14.33
N PHE A 677 -4.80 -12.71 13.21
CA PHE A 677 -5.97 -11.87 12.96
C PHE A 677 -6.98 -12.55 12.03
N VAL A 678 -8.22 -12.04 12.04
CA VAL A 678 -9.28 -12.44 11.09
C VAL A 678 -9.92 -11.19 10.50
N VAL A 679 -10.17 -11.19 9.19
CA VAL A 679 -10.99 -10.16 8.53
C VAL A 679 -12.17 -10.85 7.86
N VAL A 680 -13.38 -10.37 8.12
CA VAL A 680 -14.58 -10.81 7.41
C VAL A 680 -15.09 -9.64 6.57
N LYS A 681 -15.20 -9.84 5.26
CA LYS A 681 -15.62 -8.82 4.30
C LYS A 681 -16.92 -9.23 3.63
N ASP A 682 -17.90 -8.33 3.59
CA ASP A 682 -19.19 -8.51 2.91
C ASP A 682 -19.47 -7.28 2.02
N ILE A 683 -19.87 -7.51 0.77
CA ILE A 683 -20.19 -6.43 -0.18
C ILE A 683 -21.71 -6.32 -0.28
N ILE A 684 -22.26 -5.23 0.25
CA ILE A 684 -23.70 -5.01 0.34
C ILE A 684 -24.26 -4.50 -0.99
N ASP A 685 -25.28 -5.17 -1.52
CA ASP A 685 -26.04 -4.66 -2.67
C ASP A 685 -26.97 -3.51 -2.25
N GLY A 686 -26.48 -2.27 -2.42
CA GLY A 686 -27.22 -1.05 -2.15
C GLY A 686 -28.47 -0.84 -3.01
N THR A 687 -28.75 -1.70 -3.99
CA THR A 687 -30.03 -1.70 -4.74
C THR A 687 -31.11 -2.56 -4.08
N LYS A 688 -30.73 -3.32 -3.05
CA LYS A 688 -31.60 -4.26 -2.31
C LYS A 688 -31.70 -3.94 -0.83
N PHE A 689 -30.61 -3.44 -0.26
CA PHE A 689 -30.50 -3.12 1.15
C PHE A 689 -30.29 -1.63 1.39
N ASP A 690 -30.87 -1.14 2.49
CA ASP A 690 -30.57 0.18 3.00
C ASP A 690 -29.32 0.11 3.89
N LEU A 691 -28.15 0.40 3.34
CA LEU A 691 -26.89 0.41 4.08
C LEU A 691 -26.92 1.37 5.28
N SER A 692 -27.74 2.43 5.21
CA SER A 692 -27.90 3.37 6.32
C SER A 692 -28.67 2.78 7.51
N SER A 693 -29.21 1.57 7.38
CA SER A 693 -29.89 0.86 8.46
C SER A 693 -29.02 -0.23 9.12
N PHE A 694 -27.81 -0.49 8.61
CA PHE A 694 -26.94 -1.56 9.07
C PHE A 694 -26.57 -1.38 10.56
N GLN A 695 -26.76 -2.45 11.35
CA GLN A 695 -26.44 -2.48 12.78
C GLN A 695 -25.78 -3.81 13.17
N VAL A 696 -24.69 -3.73 13.91
CA VAL A 696 -24.05 -4.90 14.54
C VAL A 696 -24.79 -5.23 15.84
N MET A 697 -25.21 -6.48 15.98
CA MET A 697 -25.92 -6.95 17.17
C MET A 697 -24.98 -7.70 18.12
N HIS A 698 -24.19 -8.61 17.55
CA HIS A 698 -23.29 -9.46 18.31
C HIS A 698 -22.00 -9.76 17.52
N SER A 699 -20.92 -9.95 18.26
CA SER A 699 -19.70 -10.60 17.77
C SER A 699 -19.13 -11.42 18.91
N SER A 700 -18.63 -12.62 18.60
CA SER A 700 -18.05 -13.51 19.61
C SER A 700 -16.75 -13.00 20.21
N HIS A 701 -16.05 -12.10 19.52
CA HIS A 701 -14.79 -11.50 19.94
C HIS A 701 -14.82 -9.98 19.72
N ASP A 702 -13.92 -9.27 20.40
CA ASP A 702 -13.72 -7.84 20.17
C ASP A 702 -13.32 -7.62 18.70
N MET A 703 -14.00 -6.69 18.05
CA MET A 703 -13.77 -6.34 16.65
C MET A 703 -13.98 -4.85 16.42
N ALA A 704 -13.31 -4.30 15.41
CA ALA A 704 -13.68 -3.04 14.79
C ALA A 704 -14.56 -3.33 13.55
N THR A 705 -15.41 -2.39 13.17
CA THR A 705 -16.21 -2.49 11.94
C THR A 705 -16.00 -1.24 11.10
N ARG A 706 -15.68 -1.43 9.83
CA ARG A 706 -15.46 -0.37 8.84
C ARG A 706 -16.41 -0.57 7.67
N ILE A 707 -17.04 0.52 7.22
CA ILE A 707 -17.84 0.49 5.98
C ILE A 707 -17.34 1.58 5.03
N THR A 708 -16.91 1.17 3.85
CA THR A 708 -16.44 2.06 2.77
C THR A 708 -16.98 1.57 1.44
N ASN A 709 -17.61 2.45 0.64
CA ASN A 709 -18.08 2.14 -0.71
C ASN A 709 -18.89 0.82 -0.81
N SER A 710 -19.91 0.66 0.07
CA SER A 710 -20.76 -0.54 0.18
C SER A 710 -20.06 -1.83 0.65
N THR A 711 -18.77 -1.78 0.97
CA THR A 711 -18.04 -2.91 1.55
C THR A 711 -18.05 -2.76 3.06
N VAL A 712 -18.50 -3.80 3.76
CA VAL A 712 -18.48 -3.94 5.22
C VAL A 712 -17.32 -4.86 5.59
N GLU A 713 -16.45 -4.40 6.48
CA GLU A 713 -15.31 -5.17 6.98
C GLU A 713 -15.38 -5.25 8.50
N PHE A 714 -15.30 -6.48 9.01
CA PHE A 714 -15.18 -6.78 10.43
C PHE A 714 -13.74 -7.19 10.71
N LEU A 715 -13.04 -6.41 11.53
CA LEU A 715 -11.60 -6.49 11.77
C LEU A 715 -11.34 -7.04 13.17
N PHE A 716 -10.83 -8.26 13.25
CA PHE A 716 -10.39 -8.88 14.50
C PHE A 716 -8.87 -8.77 14.62
N GLU A 717 -8.39 -7.60 15.03
CA GLU A 717 -6.97 -7.21 14.94
C GLU A 717 -6.02 -8.03 15.84
N THR A 718 -6.54 -8.58 16.94
CA THR A 718 -5.76 -9.34 17.93
C THR A 718 -6.45 -10.65 18.32
N LEU A 719 -6.94 -11.40 17.33
CA LEU A 719 -7.70 -12.63 17.56
C LEU A 719 -6.86 -13.89 17.33
N SER A 720 -6.70 -14.68 18.40
CA SER A 720 -6.01 -15.97 18.38
C SER A 720 -6.99 -17.13 18.50
N LEU A 721 -7.61 -17.52 17.38
CA LEU A 721 -8.40 -18.74 17.30
C LEU A 721 -7.48 -19.95 17.09
N GLY A 722 -7.45 -20.88 18.03
CA GLY A 722 -6.78 -22.17 17.89
C GLY A 722 -7.43 -23.07 16.82
N PRO A 723 -6.79 -24.20 16.45
CA PRO A 723 -7.36 -25.16 15.51
C PRO A 723 -8.75 -25.66 15.95
N ASN A 724 -9.72 -25.54 15.05
CA ASN A 724 -11.16 -25.83 15.23
C ASN A 724 -11.90 -24.90 16.22
N GLU A 725 -11.29 -23.79 16.63
CA GLU A 725 -12.02 -22.73 17.35
C GLU A 725 -12.82 -21.89 16.35
N MET A 726 -13.99 -21.43 16.81
CA MET A 726 -15.00 -20.78 15.97
C MET A 726 -15.24 -19.34 16.43
N GLY A 727 -15.62 -18.49 15.48
CA GLY A 727 -16.16 -17.16 15.73
C GLY A 727 -17.44 -16.92 14.94
N ASN A 728 -18.17 -15.86 15.32
CA ASN A 728 -19.35 -15.44 14.59
C ASN A 728 -19.62 -13.94 14.73
N ILE A 729 -20.31 -13.40 13.73
CA ILE A 729 -20.79 -12.01 13.67
C ILE A 729 -22.29 -12.05 13.37
N VAL A 730 -23.07 -11.31 14.15
CA VAL A 730 -24.50 -11.14 13.95
C VAL A 730 -24.80 -9.67 13.68
N PHE A 731 -25.42 -9.41 12.54
CA PHE A 731 -25.86 -8.07 12.15
C PHE A 731 -27.27 -8.08 11.59
N LYS A 732 -27.89 -6.91 11.55
CA LYS A 732 -29.20 -6.69 10.92
C LYS A 732 -29.12 -5.55 9.92
N ILE A 733 -29.86 -5.68 8.83
CA ILE A 733 -29.99 -4.64 7.80
C ILE A 733 -31.41 -4.65 7.23
N LYS A 734 -31.97 -3.47 6.98
CA LYS A 734 -33.28 -3.35 6.34
C LYS A 734 -33.17 -3.59 4.86
N THR A 735 -34.16 -4.28 4.33
CA THR A 735 -34.40 -4.30 2.90
C THR A 735 -35.02 -2.99 2.44
N LEU A 736 -34.84 -2.64 1.16
CA LEU A 736 -35.47 -1.45 0.59
C LEU A 736 -36.95 -1.67 0.32
N ASP A 737 -37.77 -0.65 0.61
CA ASP A 737 -39.21 -0.61 0.28
C ASP A 737 -39.50 -0.75 -1.23
N THR A 738 -38.47 -0.65 -2.08
CA THR A 738 -38.57 -0.80 -3.54
C THR A 738 -38.70 -2.26 -3.99
N LEU A 739 -38.47 -3.23 -3.10
CA LEU A 739 -38.65 -4.65 -3.42
C LEU A 739 -40.13 -4.99 -3.62
N SER A 740 -40.38 -6.04 -4.41
CA SER A 740 -41.71 -6.54 -4.74
C SER A 740 -41.88 -8.00 -4.36
N VAL A 741 -43.14 -8.45 -4.25
CA VAL A 741 -43.45 -9.88 -4.07
C VAL A 741 -42.83 -10.70 -5.19
N GLY A 742 -42.04 -11.70 -4.84
CA GLY A 742 -41.28 -12.56 -5.75
C GLY A 742 -39.81 -12.16 -5.92
N ASP A 743 -39.40 -11.00 -5.42
CA ASP A 743 -37.98 -10.64 -5.36
C ASP A 743 -37.25 -11.48 -4.30
N SER A 744 -35.92 -11.58 -4.45
CA SER A 744 -35.01 -12.11 -3.44
C SER A 744 -33.89 -11.13 -3.13
N VAL A 745 -33.29 -11.34 -1.96
CA VAL A 745 -32.06 -10.69 -1.51
C VAL A 745 -31.07 -11.78 -1.11
N ALA A 746 -29.78 -11.51 -1.29
CA ALA A 746 -28.72 -12.48 -1.03
C ALA A 746 -27.49 -11.80 -0.44
N GLN A 747 -26.78 -12.51 0.44
CA GLN A 747 -25.53 -12.05 1.06
C GLN A 747 -24.47 -13.15 0.98
N GLN A 748 -23.20 -12.75 0.79
CA GLN A 748 -22.03 -13.63 0.76
C GLN A 748 -20.82 -12.90 1.37
N ALA A 749 -20.03 -13.58 2.20
CA ALA A 749 -18.86 -13.01 2.84
C ALA A 749 -17.56 -13.72 2.39
N GLU A 750 -16.45 -12.98 2.46
CA GLU A 750 -15.08 -13.45 2.29
C GLU A 750 -14.39 -13.43 3.67
N ILE A 751 -13.85 -14.57 4.11
CA ILE A 751 -13.18 -14.70 5.41
C ILE A 751 -11.68 -14.89 5.20
N PHE A 752 -10.88 -13.94 5.70
CA PHE A 752 -9.42 -13.95 5.63
C PHE A 752 -8.86 -14.36 6.99
N PHE A 753 -8.06 -15.42 7.01
CA PHE A 753 -7.29 -15.85 8.17
C PHE A 753 -5.83 -15.52 7.93
N ASP A 754 -5.25 -14.64 8.74
CA ASP A 754 -3.89 -14.13 8.53
C ASP A 754 -3.70 -13.64 7.09
N PHE A 755 -2.63 -14.09 6.43
CA PHE A 755 -2.29 -13.73 5.05
C PHE A 755 -2.76 -14.74 4.00
N ASN A 756 -3.70 -15.63 4.37
CA ASN A 756 -4.20 -16.64 3.45
C ASN A 756 -5.26 -16.08 2.50
N PHE A 757 -5.47 -16.78 1.38
CA PHE A 757 -6.60 -16.51 0.47
C PHE A 757 -7.93 -16.59 1.22
N PRO A 758 -8.92 -15.76 0.84
CA PRO A 758 -10.21 -15.77 1.52
C PRO A 758 -10.95 -17.08 1.29
N ILE A 759 -11.67 -17.50 2.33
CA ILE A 759 -12.70 -18.52 2.23
C ILE A 759 -14.01 -17.80 1.92
N GLU A 760 -14.56 -18.02 0.73
CA GLU A 760 -15.89 -17.54 0.36
C GLU A 760 -16.96 -18.39 1.05
N THR A 761 -17.92 -17.73 1.70
CA THR A 761 -19.08 -18.42 2.28
C THR A 761 -20.05 -18.89 1.18
N ASN A 762 -21.07 -19.65 1.58
CA ASN A 762 -22.27 -19.84 0.77
C ASN A 762 -22.99 -18.51 0.48
N ASN A 763 -23.98 -18.56 -0.42
CA ASN A 763 -24.89 -17.44 -0.68
C ASN A 763 -26.17 -17.60 0.15
N ALA A 764 -26.41 -16.69 1.11
CA ALA A 764 -27.61 -16.68 1.95
C ALA A 764 -28.75 -15.93 1.26
N GLU A 765 -29.59 -16.67 0.51
CA GLU A 765 -30.71 -16.10 -0.24
C GLU A 765 -32.04 -16.19 0.52
N THR A 766 -32.77 -15.08 0.58
CA THR A 766 -34.12 -14.98 1.14
C THR A 766 -35.08 -14.41 0.10
N SER A 767 -36.21 -15.08 -0.14
CA SER A 767 -37.24 -14.64 -1.10
C SER A 767 -38.52 -14.16 -0.42
N PHE A 768 -39.15 -13.13 -0.99
CA PHE A 768 -40.39 -12.54 -0.45
C PHE A 768 -41.61 -13.13 -1.15
N GLN A 769 -42.29 -14.07 -0.50
CA GLN A 769 -43.42 -14.78 -1.10
C GLN A 769 -44.63 -14.82 -0.17
N LEU A 770 -45.83 -14.75 -0.76
CA LEU A 770 -47.06 -15.04 -0.02
C LEU A 770 -46.99 -16.49 0.46
N LEU A 771 -47.01 -16.69 1.78
CA LEU A 771 -47.08 -18.02 2.40
C LEU A 771 -48.29 -18.76 1.82
N SER A 772 -48.03 -19.78 0.99
CA SER A 772 -49.04 -20.76 0.63
C SER A 772 -49.22 -21.68 1.84
N ILE A 773 -50.46 -21.99 2.19
CA ILE A 773 -50.79 -22.95 3.25
C ILE A 773 -50.00 -24.24 2.98
N GLU A 774 -49.26 -24.69 4.00
CA GLU A 774 -48.46 -25.91 3.97
C GLU A 774 -49.21 -27.07 3.32
N ASP A 775 -48.57 -27.68 2.35
CA ASP A 775 -48.94 -29.00 1.83
C ASP A 775 -48.58 -30.01 2.92
N THR A 776 -49.46 -30.22 3.91
CA THR A 776 -49.26 -31.29 4.89
C THR A 776 -49.12 -32.59 4.13
N ARG A 777 -47.90 -33.13 4.03
CA ARG A 777 -47.58 -34.41 3.39
C ARG A 777 -48.35 -35.53 4.10
N SER A 778 -49.58 -35.74 3.65
CA SER A 778 -50.41 -36.86 4.05
C SER A 778 -49.90 -38.14 3.40
N THR A 779 -49.94 -39.24 4.13
CA THR A 779 -49.68 -40.60 3.62
C THR A 779 -50.74 -41.09 2.62
N ASP A 780 -51.87 -40.38 2.52
CA ASP A 780 -52.87 -40.57 1.47
C ASP A 780 -52.64 -39.53 0.37
N SER A 781 -52.13 -39.96 -0.80
CA SER A 781 -52.05 -39.07 -1.96
C SER A 781 -53.46 -38.73 -2.45
N PHE A 782 -53.88 -37.48 -2.30
CA PHE A 782 -55.06 -36.94 -2.96
C PHE A 782 -54.65 -36.30 -4.29
N VAL A 783 -55.40 -36.58 -5.37
CA VAL A 783 -55.16 -36.01 -6.70
C VAL A 783 -56.42 -35.27 -7.14
N ILE A 784 -56.32 -33.96 -7.35
CA ILE A 784 -57.46 -33.09 -7.70
C ILE A 784 -57.22 -32.52 -9.11
N PHE A 785 -58.06 -32.90 -10.07
CA PHE A 785 -57.89 -32.49 -11.47
C PHE A 785 -59.18 -32.50 -12.30
N PRO A 786 -59.29 -31.68 -13.36
CA PRO A 786 -58.37 -30.62 -13.73
C PRO A 786 -58.46 -29.45 -12.74
N ASN A 787 -57.34 -28.79 -12.47
CA ASN A 787 -57.29 -27.52 -11.76
C ASN A 787 -56.29 -26.61 -12.50
N PRO A 788 -56.73 -25.54 -13.20
CA PRO A 788 -58.07 -24.96 -13.20
C PRO A 788 -59.16 -25.80 -13.87
N SER A 789 -60.40 -25.73 -13.36
CA SER A 789 -61.58 -26.37 -13.95
C SER A 789 -62.66 -25.36 -14.36
N LYS A 790 -63.40 -25.71 -15.41
CA LYS A 790 -64.64 -25.03 -15.81
C LYS A 790 -65.77 -26.03 -15.65
N ASP A 791 -66.40 -26.22 -14.50
CA ASP A 791 -67.64 -27.02 -14.30
C ASP A 791 -67.44 -28.28 -13.46
N ARG A 792 -66.37 -29.07 -13.64
CA ARG A 792 -66.21 -30.34 -12.86
C ARG A 792 -64.77 -30.64 -12.47
N VAL A 793 -64.59 -31.16 -11.25
CA VAL A 793 -63.28 -31.50 -10.68
C VAL A 793 -63.33 -32.93 -10.16
N THR A 794 -62.41 -33.76 -10.61
CA THR A 794 -62.19 -35.12 -10.09
C THR A 794 -61.28 -35.05 -8.88
N ILE A 795 -61.61 -35.80 -7.85
CA ILE A 795 -60.86 -35.96 -6.61
C ILE A 795 -60.62 -37.46 -6.44
N GLU A 796 -59.36 -37.87 -6.49
CA GLU A 796 -58.94 -39.27 -6.31
C GLU A 796 -58.10 -39.37 -5.03
N ALA A 797 -58.26 -40.45 -4.26
CA ALA A 797 -57.50 -40.70 -3.04
C ALA A 797 -57.13 -42.18 -2.92
N ASN A 798 -56.03 -42.48 -2.22
CA ASN A 798 -55.61 -43.86 -1.92
C ASN A 798 -56.45 -44.53 -0.82
N SER A 799 -57.20 -43.74 -0.06
CA SER A 799 -58.14 -44.17 0.98
C SER A 799 -59.53 -43.62 0.69
N THR A 800 -60.55 -44.20 1.33
CA THR A 800 -61.95 -43.80 1.06
C THR A 800 -62.18 -42.37 1.54
N ILE A 801 -62.59 -41.50 0.62
CA ILE A 801 -62.96 -40.12 0.90
C ILE A 801 -64.22 -40.13 1.77
N GLU A 802 -64.15 -39.47 2.92
CA GLU A 802 -65.23 -39.31 3.90
C GLU A 802 -66.02 -38.03 3.64
N SER A 803 -65.34 -36.91 3.40
CA SER A 803 -66.00 -35.63 3.13
C SER A 803 -65.21 -34.75 2.16
N ILE A 804 -65.92 -33.88 1.45
CA ILE A 804 -65.37 -32.83 0.60
C ILE A 804 -66.09 -31.53 0.95
N THR A 805 -65.33 -30.50 1.32
CA THR A 805 -65.85 -29.18 1.69
C THR A 805 -65.21 -28.11 0.81
N LEU A 806 -66.02 -27.21 0.26
CA LEU A 806 -65.60 -26.10 -0.59
C LEU A 806 -65.79 -24.78 0.16
N TYR A 807 -64.74 -23.96 0.21
CA TYR A 807 -64.73 -22.65 0.84
C TYR A 807 -64.48 -21.53 -0.19
N ASP A 808 -64.98 -20.33 0.08
CA ASP A 808 -64.54 -19.13 -0.64
C ASP A 808 -63.22 -18.59 -0.09
N VAL A 809 -62.68 -17.55 -0.74
CA VAL A 809 -61.41 -16.90 -0.35
C VAL A 809 -61.47 -16.20 1.02
N GLN A 810 -62.66 -16.03 1.61
CA GLN A 810 -62.83 -15.50 2.97
C GLN A 810 -62.98 -16.61 4.02
N GLY A 811 -62.81 -17.88 3.63
CA GLY A 811 -62.94 -19.04 4.52
C GLY A 811 -64.38 -19.42 4.86
N ARG A 812 -65.39 -18.88 4.14
CA ARG A 812 -66.79 -19.26 4.35
C ARG A 812 -67.08 -20.56 3.62
N GLU A 813 -67.68 -21.52 4.33
CA GLU A 813 -68.14 -22.79 3.76
C GLU A 813 -69.26 -22.53 2.73
N LEU A 814 -69.02 -22.94 1.49
CA LEU A 814 -69.98 -22.85 0.38
C LEU A 814 -70.76 -24.15 0.20
N SER A 815 -70.12 -25.29 0.46
CA SER A 815 -70.69 -26.62 0.28
C SER A 815 -69.88 -27.65 1.04
N SER A 816 -70.54 -28.57 1.75
CA SER A 816 -69.91 -29.77 2.29
C SER A 816 -70.72 -31.00 1.91
N ILE A 817 -70.04 -32.05 1.43
CA ILE A 817 -70.65 -33.31 1.04
C ILE A 817 -69.93 -34.48 1.70
N SER A 818 -70.68 -35.48 2.15
CA SER A 818 -70.12 -36.76 2.57
C SER A 818 -69.97 -37.69 1.37
N VAL A 819 -68.82 -38.34 1.28
CA VAL A 819 -68.46 -39.28 0.20
C VAL A 819 -68.16 -40.65 0.81
N ASN A 820 -68.27 -41.69 -0.01
CA ASN A 820 -67.84 -43.04 0.35
C ASN A 820 -67.31 -43.74 -0.92
N ALA A 821 -66.22 -43.20 -1.46
CA ALA A 821 -65.58 -43.65 -2.69
C ALA A 821 -64.09 -43.27 -2.69
N LEU A 822 -63.28 -43.99 -3.47
CA LEU A 822 -61.88 -43.63 -3.74
C LEU A 822 -61.75 -42.51 -4.78
N ILE A 823 -62.78 -42.31 -5.60
CA ILE A 823 -62.83 -41.29 -6.65
C ILE A 823 -64.19 -40.60 -6.60
N HIS A 824 -64.20 -39.27 -6.59
CA HIS A 824 -65.40 -38.45 -6.62
C HIS A 824 -65.30 -37.36 -7.69
N LEU A 825 -66.41 -37.02 -8.33
CA LEU A 825 -66.48 -35.98 -9.35
C LEU A 825 -67.37 -34.84 -8.86
N LEU A 826 -66.74 -33.78 -8.35
CA LEU A 826 -67.39 -32.60 -7.82
C LEU A 826 -67.88 -31.68 -8.95
N ASP A 827 -69.15 -31.26 -8.89
CA ASP A 827 -69.72 -30.27 -9.81
C ASP A 827 -69.59 -28.87 -9.22
N ILE A 828 -68.88 -28.00 -9.93
CA ILE A 828 -68.65 -26.60 -9.57
C ILE A 828 -69.24 -25.61 -10.58
N SER A 829 -70.13 -26.06 -11.47
CA SER A 829 -70.73 -25.24 -12.53
C SER A 829 -71.54 -24.04 -12.02
N ASN A 830 -72.12 -24.16 -10.82
CA ASN A 830 -72.95 -23.12 -10.22
C ASN A 830 -72.15 -22.02 -9.50
N TYR A 831 -70.82 -22.16 -9.37
CA TYR A 831 -69.96 -21.17 -8.74
C TYR A 831 -69.37 -20.20 -9.78
N ARG A 832 -69.17 -18.94 -9.38
CA ARG A 832 -68.59 -17.90 -10.25
C ARG A 832 -67.12 -18.21 -10.53
N SER A 833 -66.59 -17.74 -11.65
CA SER A 833 -65.15 -17.77 -11.91
C SER A 833 -64.38 -17.09 -10.78
N GLY A 834 -63.34 -17.73 -10.27
CA GLY A 834 -62.63 -17.28 -9.07
C GLY A 834 -61.81 -18.38 -8.41
N ILE A 835 -61.15 -18.02 -7.31
CA ILE A 835 -60.39 -18.93 -6.46
C ILE A 835 -61.30 -19.47 -5.35
N TYR A 836 -61.19 -20.76 -5.07
CA TYR A 836 -61.86 -21.46 -3.98
C TYR A 836 -60.85 -22.33 -3.24
N PHE A 837 -61.18 -22.80 -2.05
CA PHE A 837 -60.39 -23.79 -1.32
C PHE A 837 -61.21 -25.08 -1.16
N LEU A 838 -60.62 -26.21 -1.52
CA LEU A 838 -61.24 -27.51 -1.44
C LEU A 838 -60.57 -28.33 -0.34
N GLU A 839 -61.29 -28.59 0.74
CA GLU A 839 -60.89 -29.51 1.80
C GLU A 839 -61.46 -30.90 1.52
N VAL A 840 -60.63 -31.94 1.66
CA VAL A 840 -61.00 -33.34 1.47
C VAL A 840 -60.54 -34.12 2.70
N SER A 841 -61.44 -34.86 3.35
CA SER A 841 -61.11 -35.78 4.45
C SER A 841 -61.27 -37.23 4.03
N SER A 842 -60.45 -38.13 4.58
CA SER A 842 -60.57 -39.58 4.41
C SER A 842 -60.93 -40.30 5.70
N LEU A 843 -61.47 -41.52 5.59
CA LEU A 843 -61.80 -42.37 6.74
C LEU A 843 -60.58 -42.80 7.57
N SER A 844 -59.35 -42.67 7.02
CA SER A 844 -58.09 -42.88 7.76
C SER A 844 -57.72 -41.68 8.65
N GLY A 845 -58.53 -40.62 8.67
CA GLY A 845 -58.30 -39.42 9.47
C GLY A 845 -57.42 -38.36 8.79
N ASN A 846 -57.02 -38.59 7.53
CA ASN A 846 -56.22 -37.65 6.77
C ASN A 846 -57.09 -36.54 6.16
N ARG A 847 -56.54 -35.33 6.08
CA ARG A 847 -57.20 -34.15 5.49
C ARG A 847 -56.23 -33.45 4.54
N LEU A 848 -56.72 -33.01 3.39
CA LEU A 848 -56.01 -32.13 2.45
C LEU A 848 -56.86 -30.88 2.23
N THR A 849 -56.24 -29.69 2.22
CA THR A 849 -56.88 -28.48 1.68
C THR A 849 -56.08 -27.98 0.48
N GLN A 850 -56.70 -27.88 -0.70
CA GLN A 850 -56.05 -27.45 -1.93
C GLN A 850 -56.80 -26.28 -2.57
N GLN A 851 -56.04 -25.31 -3.11
CA GLN A 851 -56.62 -24.23 -3.91
C GLN A 851 -57.26 -24.78 -5.19
N LEU A 852 -58.48 -24.35 -5.51
CA LEU A 852 -59.21 -24.71 -6.72
C LEU A 852 -59.55 -23.46 -7.55
N ILE A 853 -59.13 -23.44 -8.82
CA ILE A 853 -59.38 -22.32 -9.75
C ILE A 853 -60.57 -22.65 -10.65
N LYS A 854 -61.69 -21.94 -10.50
CA LYS A 854 -62.86 -22.01 -11.40
C LYS A 854 -62.71 -20.99 -12.53
N LYS A 855 -62.67 -21.49 -13.77
CA LYS A 855 -62.73 -20.68 -14.99
C LYS A 855 -64.17 -20.32 -15.36
#